data_AF-A0A2N3B9J6-F1
#
_entry.id   AF-A0A2N3B9J6-F1
#
_cell.length_a   1.000
_cell.length_b   1.000
_cell.length_c   1.000
_cell.angle_alpha   90.00
_cell.angle_beta   90.00
_cell.angle_gamma   90.00
#
_symmetry.space_group_name_H-M   'P 1'
#
loop_
_entity.id
_entity.type
_entity.pdbx_description
1 polymer ?
#
loop_
_entity_poly.entity_id
_entity_poly.type
_entity_poly.pdbx_seq_one_letter_code
_entity_poly.pdbx_strand_id
1 'polypeptide(L)'
;SKPIWFTELGCPAIDRGTNQPNVFFDPKSSESAVPYFSRGWRDDAIQRAYLEATYLFWGDAVNNPVSTVYGGPMVDVPESAAWTWDARPYPFFPELTDVWTDGPNWRLGHWLTGRLGAVSLAALVRHLCLRAGMPEAVIDVTGLWGAVEGYAIAALEAPRSSISTLARHFGFDAIETEGMVRFVMRGRASILTLAHDDLVASREGEALELVRAQETELPQALKWQVARADEDYDAALVEARRITVDTTRIASESFPMAIPPEEAERRCRRALMEAWIGRESATFRLPPSQLALDPADVIRLVHDSREIELRLVSIADSDGRGVEAVRQDRAVYDLPPGDPRPASLTRSVVFGAPDVVLLDLPQLSEDQPAHRPMVAAHAVPWPGEMAVFRSPSSDGFNLLTTFGSRARIGTLVSDFYPGPTSRFDLGNALVVDLVSGTLESVTDLTLFGGANALAVESAPGIWEIVQAGVAELIATGRYRLTRLLRGQRGTEAVMGNPTPAGARVAVLDSALAPLPIAEADLGLPWNWRIGPAARSVSDVSYTALAFTPAGRGLVPFAPVHVAQPWRTARSPGDLTIRWTRRSRALVADAWEQVEVPLAEDLESYDVQILDGAVVKRTLTSSTTSILYTAAQQTADWGAPFSPGQTLAIRICQLSNRLGRGDPATVTLQF
;
A
#
# COMPACT_ATOMS: atom_id res chain seq x y z
N SER A 1 -46.85 22.59 -5.44
CA SER A 1 -45.68 22.58 -4.52
C SER A 1 -45.17 21.15 -4.40
N LYS A 2 -43.99 20.96 -3.79
CA LYS A 2 -43.36 19.64 -3.55
C LYS A 2 -43.04 19.50 -2.06
N PRO A 3 -42.82 18.28 -1.54
CA PRO A 3 -42.30 18.07 -0.19
C PRO A 3 -40.93 18.77 0.02
N ILE A 4 -40.60 19.05 1.27
CA ILE A 4 -39.30 19.58 1.69
C ILE A 4 -38.34 18.40 1.87
N TRP A 5 -37.13 18.55 1.34
CA TRP A 5 -36.01 17.62 1.54
C TRP A 5 -34.90 18.35 2.28
N PHE A 6 -34.36 17.76 3.35
CA PHE A 6 -33.13 18.28 3.94
C PHE A 6 -31.95 17.74 3.13
N THR A 7 -31.20 18.61 2.47
CA THR A 7 -30.07 18.22 1.62
C THR A 7 -28.77 18.02 2.39
N GLU A 8 -28.65 18.63 3.57
CA GLU A 8 -27.50 18.53 4.46
C GLU A 8 -27.97 18.48 5.92
N LEU A 9 -28.20 17.28 6.43
CA LEU A 9 -28.60 17.04 7.81
C LEU A 9 -27.41 16.51 8.61
N GLY A 10 -26.81 17.31 9.48
CA GLY A 10 -25.75 16.81 10.36
C GLY A 10 -25.24 17.86 11.35
N CYS A 11 -24.38 17.42 12.25
CA CYS A 11 -23.60 18.29 13.13
C CYS A 11 -22.16 17.76 13.22
N PRO A 12 -21.17 18.59 13.60
CA PRO A 12 -19.80 18.12 13.76
C PRO A 12 -19.69 17.15 14.96
N ALA A 13 -18.76 16.19 14.89
CA ALA A 13 -18.46 15.26 16.00
C ALA A 13 -17.65 15.92 17.13
N ILE A 14 -18.19 17.01 17.65
CA ILE A 14 -17.60 17.82 18.71
C ILE A 14 -18.62 17.89 19.83
N ASP A 15 -18.16 17.86 21.09
CA ASP A 15 -18.97 18.19 22.26
C ASP A 15 -19.94 19.34 21.97
N ARG A 16 -21.23 19.13 22.21
CA ARG A 16 -22.30 20.11 21.91
C ARG A 16 -22.36 20.53 20.43
N GLY A 17 -22.02 19.63 19.50
CA GLY A 17 -22.11 19.81 18.06
C GLY A 17 -23.47 20.35 17.58
N THR A 18 -24.54 19.96 18.27
CA THR A 18 -25.90 20.40 18.00
C THR A 18 -26.18 21.87 18.31
N ASN A 19 -25.34 22.55 19.10
CA ASN A 19 -25.51 23.99 19.40
C ASN A 19 -25.26 24.86 18.17
N GLN A 20 -24.45 24.38 17.22
CA GLN A 20 -24.16 25.09 15.99
C GLN A 20 -23.88 24.10 14.85
N PRO A 21 -24.91 23.38 14.34
CA PRO A 21 -24.73 22.26 13.42
C PRO A 21 -24.03 22.62 12.11
N ASN A 22 -24.07 23.90 11.72
CA ASN A 22 -23.49 24.43 10.49
C ASN A 22 -21.99 24.77 10.58
N VAL A 23 -21.35 24.64 11.75
CA VAL A 23 -19.92 24.96 11.91
C VAL A 23 -19.04 23.80 11.46
N PHE A 24 -18.00 24.14 10.68
CA PHE A 24 -17.00 23.21 10.19
C PHE A 24 -15.68 23.38 10.94
N PHE A 25 -15.01 22.26 11.21
CA PHE A 25 -13.66 22.23 11.74
C PHE A 25 -12.70 21.84 10.61
N ASP A 26 -11.73 22.71 10.31
CA ASP A 26 -10.64 22.45 9.37
C ASP A 26 -9.36 23.13 9.86
N PRO A 27 -8.36 22.38 10.36
CA PRO A 27 -7.10 22.92 10.85
C PRO A 27 -6.34 23.81 9.84
N LYS A 28 -6.66 23.71 8.54
CA LYS A 28 -6.02 24.48 7.47
C LYS A 28 -6.76 25.76 7.11
N SER A 29 -7.97 25.96 7.63
CA SER A 29 -8.84 27.09 7.28
C SER A 29 -8.88 28.13 8.40
N SER A 30 -8.82 29.41 8.02
CA SER A 30 -9.06 30.53 8.94
C SER A 30 -10.51 30.63 9.42
N GLU A 31 -11.44 29.98 8.71
CA GLU A 31 -12.87 29.93 9.04
C GLU A 31 -13.23 28.77 9.98
N SER A 32 -12.24 28.02 10.48
CA SER A 32 -12.46 26.90 11.37
C SER A 32 -12.91 27.37 12.76
N ALA A 33 -14.01 26.80 13.25
CA ALA A 33 -14.57 27.12 14.55
C ALA A 33 -15.04 25.85 15.29
N VAL A 34 -15.29 26.00 16.60
CA VAL A 34 -15.99 25.00 17.40
C VAL A 34 -17.39 25.52 17.75
N PRO A 35 -18.38 24.63 17.93
CA PRO A 35 -19.74 25.03 18.28
C PRO A 35 -19.83 25.88 19.56
N TYR A 36 -20.86 26.70 19.68
CA TYR A 36 -21.05 27.54 20.87
C TYR A 36 -21.06 26.73 22.17
N PHE A 37 -20.31 27.23 23.15
CA PHE A 37 -20.13 26.62 24.48
C PHE A 37 -19.53 25.20 24.45
N SER A 38 -19.02 24.75 23.31
CA SER A 38 -18.32 23.47 23.19
C SER A 38 -16.97 23.51 23.89
N ARG A 39 -16.56 22.36 24.42
CA ARG A 39 -15.18 22.13 24.91
C ARG A 39 -14.19 21.83 23.78
N GLY A 40 -14.66 21.66 22.53
CA GLY A 40 -13.83 21.32 21.38
C GLY A 40 -13.36 19.86 21.35
N TRP A 41 -13.91 19.00 22.20
CA TRP A 41 -13.52 17.58 22.29
C TRP A 41 -14.31 16.74 21.30
N ARG A 42 -13.71 15.67 20.79
CA ARG A 42 -14.41 14.68 19.97
C ARG A 42 -15.58 14.09 20.75
N ASP A 43 -16.74 14.04 20.11
CA ASP A 43 -17.93 13.37 20.63
C ASP A 43 -18.67 12.77 19.44
N ASP A 44 -18.56 11.46 19.23
CA ASP A 44 -19.25 10.78 18.13
C ASP A 44 -20.73 10.52 18.48
N ALA A 45 -21.06 10.44 19.78
CA ALA A 45 -22.42 10.16 20.23
C ALA A 45 -23.36 11.34 19.97
N ILE A 46 -22.86 12.57 19.97
CA ILE A 46 -23.66 13.77 19.68
C ILE A 46 -24.19 13.79 18.23
N GLN A 47 -23.42 13.28 17.26
CA GLN A 47 -23.87 13.17 15.87
C GLN A 47 -25.02 12.20 15.75
N ARG A 48 -24.88 11.03 16.39
CA ARG A 48 -25.94 10.04 16.46
C ARG A 48 -27.19 10.62 17.11
N ALA A 49 -27.05 11.30 18.25
CA ALA A 49 -28.17 11.93 18.94
C ALA A 49 -28.88 12.99 18.09
N TYR A 50 -28.12 13.79 17.32
CA TYR A 50 -28.68 14.77 16.39
C TYR A 50 -29.52 14.12 15.28
N LEU A 51 -28.98 13.07 14.66
CA LEU A 51 -29.66 12.34 13.60
C LEU A 51 -30.90 11.62 14.16
N GLU A 52 -30.77 10.89 15.27
CA GLU A 52 -31.90 10.23 15.94
C GLU A 52 -32.99 11.24 16.30
N ALA A 53 -32.65 12.37 16.93
CA ALA A 53 -33.63 13.41 17.26
C ALA A 53 -34.35 13.93 16.02
N THR A 54 -33.63 14.18 14.93
CA THR A 54 -34.23 14.75 13.71
C THR A 54 -35.12 13.75 12.98
N TYR A 55 -34.62 12.53 12.75
CA TYR A 55 -35.37 11.49 12.04
C TYR A 55 -36.58 11.01 12.84
N LEU A 56 -36.46 10.86 14.17
CA LEU A 56 -37.59 10.48 15.02
C LEU A 56 -38.64 11.59 15.10
N PHE A 57 -38.22 12.86 15.19
CA PHE A 57 -39.15 13.98 15.24
C PHE A 57 -39.98 14.09 13.96
N TRP A 58 -39.34 14.14 12.79
CA TRP A 58 -40.04 14.27 11.50
C TRP A 58 -40.68 12.97 11.00
N GLY A 59 -40.29 11.83 11.56
CA GLY A 59 -40.94 10.54 11.31
C GLY A 59 -42.30 10.42 12.00
N ASP A 60 -42.56 11.21 13.05
CA ASP A 60 -43.87 11.27 13.69
C ASP A 60 -44.84 12.14 12.87
N ALA A 61 -45.97 11.54 12.47
CA ALA A 61 -47.01 12.21 11.71
C ALA A 61 -47.61 13.44 12.43
N VAL A 62 -47.54 13.49 13.77
CA VAL A 62 -47.97 14.65 14.55
C VAL A 62 -47.09 15.88 14.27
N ASN A 63 -45.80 15.67 14.04
CA ASN A 63 -44.83 16.73 13.76
C ASN A 63 -44.63 16.98 12.26
N ASN A 64 -45.06 16.06 11.40
CA ASN A 64 -44.94 16.13 9.95
C ASN A 64 -46.32 16.06 9.25
N PRO A 65 -47.12 17.13 9.34
CA PRO A 65 -48.50 17.11 8.88
C PRO A 65 -48.60 16.95 7.35
N VAL A 66 -49.74 16.43 6.89
CA VAL A 66 -50.03 16.27 5.46
C VAL A 66 -50.38 17.62 4.82
N SER A 67 -49.66 17.99 3.77
CA SER A 67 -49.94 19.21 3.00
C SER A 67 -51.23 19.07 2.20
N THR A 68 -52.10 20.08 2.30
CA THR A 68 -53.34 20.16 1.51
C THR A 68 -53.11 20.41 0.02
N VAL A 69 -51.90 20.80 -0.40
CA VAL A 69 -51.59 21.13 -1.80
C VAL A 69 -51.20 19.91 -2.62
N TYR A 70 -50.51 18.94 -2.03
CA TYR A 70 -50.01 17.75 -2.74
C TYR A 70 -50.32 16.41 -2.03
N GLY A 71 -51.01 16.42 -0.89
CA GLY A 71 -51.56 15.21 -0.26
C GLY A 71 -50.55 14.31 0.44
N GLY A 72 -49.31 14.76 0.67
CA GLY A 72 -48.26 14.02 1.39
C GLY A 72 -47.67 14.80 2.57
N PRO A 73 -46.81 14.18 3.38
CA PRO A 73 -46.12 14.84 4.50
C PRO A 73 -45.35 16.10 4.06
N MET A 74 -45.17 17.07 4.96
CA MET A 74 -44.40 18.29 4.71
C MET A 74 -42.94 18.00 4.39
N VAL A 75 -42.30 17.13 5.16
CA VAL A 75 -40.92 16.68 4.98
C VAL A 75 -40.90 15.25 4.45
N ASP A 76 -40.20 15.02 3.35
CA ASP A 76 -39.93 13.67 2.84
C ASP A 76 -38.66 13.14 3.52
N VAL A 77 -38.87 12.49 4.67
CA VAL A 77 -37.78 12.00 5.51
C VAL A 77 -36.90 10.96 4.79
N PRO A 78 -37.45 9.98 4.04
CA PRO A 78 -36.66 9.05 3.23
C PRO A 78 -35.72 9.71 2.20
N GLU A 79 -36.11 10.87 1.65
CA GLU A 79 -35.30 11.61 0.66
C GLU A 79 -34.38 12.66 1.29
N SER A 80 -34.32 12.73 2.63
CA SER A 80 -33.43 13.65 3.35
C SER A 80 -32.02 13.06 3.52
N ALA A 81 -31.00 13.83 3.19
CA ALA A 81 -29.60 13.40 3.14
C ALA A 81 -28.82 13.77 4.40
N ALA A 82 -28.26 12.76 5.07
CA ALA A 82 -27.37 12.94 6.20
C ALA A 82 -25.97 13.38 5.73
N TRP A 83 -25.46 14.47 6.31
CA TRP A 83 -24.16 15.04 6.03
C TRP A 83 -23.12 14.56 7.07
N THR A 84 -21.94 14.06 6.73
CA THR A 84 -21.38 13.76 5.39
C THR A 84 -20.89 12.31 5.33
N TRP A 85 -21.59 11.47 4.55
CA TRP A 85 -21.15 10.10 4.30
C TRP A 85 -20.19 10.05 3.11
N ASP A 86 -19.02 9.46 3.33
CA ASP A 86 -17.92 9.37 2.37
C ASP A 86 -17.72 7.90 1.94
N ALA A 87 -17.53 7.68 0.63
CA ALA A 87 -17.36 6.34 0.06
C ALA A 87 -15.96 5.74 0.32
N ARG A 88 -14.98 6.53 0.79
CA ARG A 88 -13.67 6.02 1.20
C ARG A 88 -13.84 5.03 2.36
N PRO A 89 -13.24 3.83 2.29
CA PRO A 89 -13.50 2.79 3.27
C PRO A 89 -12.87 3.12 4.63
N TYR A 90 -13.63 2.97 5.71
CA TYR A 90 -13.11 2.95 7.08
C TYR A 90 -12.51 1.56 7.41
N PRO A 91 -11.42 1.46 8.19
CA PRO A 91 -10.66 2.53 8.84
C PRO A 91 -9.60 3.16 7.94
N PHE A 92 -9.44 2.68 6.69
CA PHE A 92 -8.46 3.22 5.77
C PHE A 92 -8.55 4.73 5.80
N PHE A 93 -9.66 5.34 5.37
CA PHE A 93 -9.95 6.75 5.67
C PHE A 93 -10.53 6.83 7.09
N PRO A 94 -9.93 7.65 7.98
CA PRO A 94 -8.98 8.75 7.71
C PRO A 94 -7.47 8.43 7.88
N GLU A 95 -7.09 7.21 8.25
CA GLU A 95 -5.77 6.86 8.78
C GLU A 95 -4.59 6.84 7.77
N LEU A 96 -4.79 6.40 6.52
CA LEU A 96 -3.77 6.49 5.45
C LEU A 96 -3.53 7.93 4.95
N THR A 97 -2.82 8.71 5.77
CA THR A 97 -2.46 10.11 5.50
C THR A 97 -1.48 10.31 4.34
N ASP A 98 -0.83 9.25 3.85
CA ASP A 98 -0.04 9.24 2.62
C ASP A 98 -0.90 9.18 1.35
N VAL A 99 -2.16 8.71 1.48
CA VAL A 99 -3.14 8.63 0.39
C VAL A 99 -4.09 9.82 0.40
N TRP A 100 -4.55 10.27 1.58
CA TRP A 100 -5.43 11.45 1.68
C TRP A 100 -4.90 12.50 2.65
N THR A 101 -5.15 13.76 2.32
CA THR A 101 -4.58 14.91 3.04
C THR A 101 -5.55 15.56 4.04
N ASP A 102 -6.81 15.15 4.02
CA ASP A 102 -7.94 15.69 4.80
C ASP A 102 -8.34 14.79 5.99
N GLY A 103 -7.60 13.72 6.27
CA GLY A 103 -7.82 12.83 7.41
C GLY A 103 -8.02 13.53 8.76
N PRO A 104 -7.23 14.57 9.13
CA PRO A 104 -7.42 15.31 10.38
C PRO A 104 -8.81 15.95 10.54
N ASN A 105 -9.50 16.25 9.44
CA ASN A 105 -10.82 16.90 9.47
C ASN A 105 -11.91 15.91 9.91
N TRP A 106 -11.72 14.60 9.68
CA TRP A 106 -12.67 13.56 10.09
C TRP A 106 -12.91 13.59 11.61
N ARG A 107 -11.85 13.78 12.40
CA ARG A 107 -11.88 13.65 13.88
C ARG A 107 -12.92 14.54 14.55
N LEU A 108 -13.10 15.77 14.07
CA LEU A 108 -14.01 16.76 14.64
C LEU A 108 -15.05 17.29 13.63
N GLY A 109 -14.98 16.86 12.37
CA GLY A 109 -15.92 17.28 11.32
C GLY A 109 -17.20 16.45 11.31
N HIS A 110 -18.00 16.65 10.26
CA HIS A 110 -19.30 16.02 10.07
C HIS A 110 -19.26 14.59 9.53
N TRP A 111 -18.07 14.04 9.22
CA TRP A 111 -17.96 12.74 8.58
C TRP A 111 -18.67 11.63 9.36
N LEU A 112 -19.49 10.85 8.64
CA LEU A 112 -20.28 9.76 9.18
C LEU A 112 -19.64 8.39 8.94
N THR A 113 -18.72 8.32 7.99
CA THR A 113 -17.94 7.11 7.65
C THR A 113 -17.16 6.62 8.86
N GLY A 114 -17.35 5.35 9.24
CA GLY A 114 -16.82 4.76 10.47
C GLY A 114 -17.69 4.96 11.72
N ARG A 115 -18.54 6.00 11.76
CA ARG A 115 -19.38 6.32 12.93
C ARG A 115 -20.81 5.77 12.86
N LEU A 116 -21.39 5.64 11.66
CA LEU A 116 -22.78 5.18 11.48
C LEU A 116 -23.06 3.79 12.09
N GLY A 117 -22.05 2.93 12.15
CA GLY A 117 -22.16 1.59 12.74
C GLY A 117 -22.25 1.58 14.27
N ALA A 118 -21.92 2.68 14.94
CA ALA A 118 -21.91 2.73 16.39
C ALA A 118 -23.33 2.68 16.98
N VAL A 119 -23.50 1.90 18.05
CA VAL A 119 -24.78 1.72 18.75
C VAL A 119 -24.83 2.66 19.95
N SER A 120 -25.98 3.31 20.17
CA SER A 120 -26.16 4.13 21.37
C SER A 120 -26.19 3.26 22.63
N LEU A 121 -25.61 3.76 23.73
CA LEU A 121 -25.58 3.06 25.01
C LEU A 121 -27.00 2.70 25.49
N ALA A 122 -27.94 3.64 25.34
CA ALA A 122 -29.34 3.45 25.70
C ALA A 122 -29.98 2.30 24.90
N ALA A 123 -29.75 2.23 23.59
CA ALA A 123 -30.28 1.15 22.76
C ALA A 123 -29.65 -0.20 23.12
N LEU A 124 -28.34 -0.24 23.39
CA LEU A 124 -27.64 -1.46 23.78
C LEU A 124 -28.15 -2.00 25.12
N VAL A 125 -28.28 -1.16 26.14
CA VAL A 125 -28.81 -1.56 27.46
C VAL A 125 -30.26 -2.03 27.34
N ARG A 126 -31.11 -1.29 26.61
CA ARG A 126 -32.50 -1.70 26.35
C ARG A 126 -32.55 -3.08 25.69
N HIS A 127 -31.72 -3.30 24.66
CA HIS A 127 -31.65 -4.58 23.97
C HIS A 127 -31.25 -5.73 24.90
N LEU A 128 -30.28 -5.51 25.80
CA LEU A 128 -29.88 -6.52 26.79
C LEU A 128 -30.99 -6.85 27.79
N CYS A 129 -31.75 -5.85 28.25
CA CYS A 129 -32.92 -6.05 29.11
C CYS A 129 -34.04 -6.83 28.40
N LEU A 130 -34.37 -6.46 27.16
CA LEU A 130 -35.37 -7.18 26.36
C LEU A 130 -34.95 -8.63 26.10
N ARG A 131 -33.67 -8.86 25.80
CA ARG A 131 -33.10 -10.20 25.66
C ARG A 131 -33.20 -11.03 26.95
N ALA A 132 -33.21 -10.39 28.11
CA ALA A 132 -33.45 -11.02 29.41
C ALA A 132 -34.93 -11.35 29.68
N GLY A 133 -35.86 -10.97 28.78
CA GLY A 133 -37.29 -11.16 28.94
C GLY A 133 -37.99 -10.07 29.76
N MET A 134 -37.33 -8.93 30.00
CA MET A 134 -37.93 -7.81 30.72
C MET A 134 -38.94 -7.07 29.82
N PRO A 135 -40.16 -6.76 30.29
CA PRO A 135 -41.13 -6.02 29.50
C PRO A 135 -40.62 -4.61 29.16
N GLU A 136 -40.85 -4.15 27.93
CA GLU A 136 -40.36 -2.82 27.50
C GLU A 136 -40.91 -1.67 28.35
N ALA A 137 -42.16 -1.78 28.81
CA ALA A 137 -42.84 -0.77 29.61
C ALA A 137 -42.20 -0.50 30.99
N VAL A 138 -41.31 -1.38 31.48
CA VAL A 138 -40.62 -1.20 32.77
C VAL A 138 -39.16 -0.80 32.62
N ILE A 139 -38.68 -0.56 31.39
CA ILE A 139 -37.29 -0.22 31.09
C ILE A 139 -37.20 1.28 30.77
N ASP A 140 -36.48 2.03 31.60
CA ASP A 140 -36.19 3.45 31.35
C ASP A 140 -34.69 3.68 31.12
N VAL A 141 -34.33 3.96 29.86
CA VAL A 141 -32.94 4.27 29.44
C VAL A 141 -32.77 5.74 29.03
N THR A 142 -33.74 6.60 29.33
CA THR A 142 -33.72 8.02 28.93
C THR A 142 -32.58 8.80 29.59
N GLY A 143 -32.10 8.32 30.73
CA GLY A 143 -30.96 8.87 31.47
C GLY A 143 -29.58 8.41 30.98
N LEU A 144 -29.49 7.64 29.88
CA LEU A 144 -28.23 7.13 29.33
C LEU A 144 -27.82 7.88 28.05
N TRP A 145 -26.53 8.22 27.96
CA TRP A 145 -25.92 8.76 26.74
C TRP A 145 -24.52 8.18 26.53
N GLY A 146 -24.09 8.18 25.27
CA GLY A 146 -22.84 7.58 24.82
C GLY A 146 -23.05 6.59 23.69
N ALA A 147 -21.96 6.15 23.07
CA ALA A 147 -21.96 5.19 21.97
C ALA A 147 -20.82 4.19 22.11
N VAL A 148 -21.00 3.02 21.51
CA VAL A 148 -20.01 1.96 21.39
C VAL A 148 -19.95 1.53 19.93
N GLU A 149 -18.75 1.41 19.36
CA GLU A 149 -18.55 0.98 17.97
C GLU A 149 -18.79 -0.53 17.80
N GLY A 150 -18.50 -1.31 18.83
CA GLY A 150 -18.87 -2.73 18.92
C GLY A 150 -18.79 -3.28 20.35
N TYR A 151 -19.65 -4.22 20.70
CA TYR A 151 -19.64 -4.93 21.98
C TYR A 151 -19.81 -6.44 21.75
N ALA A 152 -18.87 -7.25 22.24
CA ALA A 152 -18.83 -8.69 22.01
C ALA A 152 -19.18 -9.48 23.29
N ILE A 153 -20.14 -10.39 23.19
CA ILE A 153 -20.45 -11.37 24.24
C ILE A 153 -19.94 -12.72 23.75
N ALA A 154 -18.72 -13.09 24.15
CA ALA A 154 -18.03 -14.27 23.65
C ALA A 154 -18.38 -15.58 24.41
N ALA A 155 -19.04 -15.47 25.57
CA ALA A 155 -19.40 -16.60 26.41
C ALA A 155 -20.85 -16.46 26.91
N LEU A 156 -21.45 -17.57 27.38
CA LEU A 156 -22.73 -17.50 28.07
C LEU A 156 -22.56 -16.72 29.38
N GLU A 157 -23.28 -15.61 29.49
CA GLU A 157 -23.35 -14.80 30.71
C GLU A 157 -24.76 -14.24 30.90
N ALA A 158 -25.07 -13.86 32.15
CA ALA A 158 -26.31 -13.17 32.45
C ALA A 158 -26.27 -11.74 31.86
N PRO A 159 -27.38 -11.22 31.29
CA PRO A 159 -27.44 -9.85 30.78
C PRO A 159 -27.03 -8.79 31.81
N ARG A 160 -27.26 -9.05 33.10
CA ARG A 160 -26.77 -8.22 34.21
C ARG A 160 -25.25 -8.07 34.21
N SER A 161 -24.50 -9.12 33.90
CA SER A 161 -23.03 -9.07 33.82
C SER A 161 -22.59 -8.15 32.69
N SER A 162 -23.19 -8.28 31.50
CA SER A 162 -22.92 -7.41 30.36
C SER A 162 -23.25 -5.95 30.66
N ILE A 163 -24.40 -5.69 31.27
CA ILE A 163 -24.81 -4.34 31.70
C ILE A 163 -23.86 -3.79 32.77
N SER A 164 -23.39 -4.61 33.70
CA SER A 164 -22.44 -4.18 34.74
C SER A 164 -21.08 -3.80 34.15
N THR A 165 -20.61 -4.51 33.12
CA THR A 165 -19.41 -4.14 32.35
C THR A 165 -19.58 -2.77 31.67
N LEU A 166 -20.74 -2.53 31.05
CA LEU A 166 -21.09 -1.22 30.48
C LEU A 166 -21.18 -0.13 31.56
N ALA A 167 -21.81 -0.43 32.70
CA ALA A 167 -21.95 0.48 33.84
C ALA A 167 -20.59 0.89 34.41
N ARG A 168 -19.66 -0.06 34.51
CA ARG A 168 -18.28 0.17 34.95
C ARG A 168 -17.53 1.10 33.98
N HIS A 169 -17.67 0.87 32.67
CA HIS A 169 -16.98 1.64 31.65
C HIS A 169 -17.58 3.06 31.47
N PHE A 170 -18.90 3.17 31.34
CA PHE A 170 -19.59 4.44 31.08
C PHE A 170 -19.90 5.25 32.35
N GLY A 171 -19.94 4.63 33.52
CA GLY A 171 -20.23 5.29 34.78
C GLY A 171 -21.71 5.62 34.94
N PHE A 172 -22.57 4.60 34.92
CA PHE A 172 -24.01 4.73 35.18
C PHE A 172 -24.46 3.75 36.27
N ASP A 173 -25.62 4.01 36.85
CA ASP A 173 -26.29 3.15 37.82
C ASP A 173 -27.63 2.66 37.26
N ALA A 174 -28.05 1.49 37.71
CA ALA A 174 -29.38 0.92 37.46
C ALA A 174 -30.14 0.92 38.78
N ILE A 175 -31.28 1.60 38.80
CA ILE A 175 -32.11 1.79 40.00
C ILE A 175 -33.54 1.33 39.72
N GLU A 176 -34.25 0.94 40.76
CA GLU A 176 -35.71 0.78 40.71
C GLU A 176 -36.35 2.06 41.26
N THR A 177 -37.30 2.61 40.51
CA THR A 177 -38.04 3.83 40.86
C THR A 177 -39.41 3.76 40.20
N GLU A 178 -40.46 3.98 40.98
CA GLU A 178 -41.86 3.96 40.52
C GLU A 178 -42.26 2.65 39.79
N GLY A 179 -41.67 1.51 40.15
CA GLY A 179 -41.94 0.22 39.50
C GLY A 179 -41.21 0.00 38.17
N MET A 180 -40.32 0.92 37.77
CA MET A 180 -39.49 0.82 36.58
C MET A 180 -38.01 0.62 36.95
N VAL A 181 -37.25 -0.04 36.10
CA VAL A 181 -35.79 -0.02 36.19
C VAL A 181 -35.25 1.11 35.32
N ARG A 182 -34.75 2.14 36.00
CA ARG A 182 -34.18 3.34 35.38
C ARG A 182 -32.66 3.25 35.36
N PHE A 183 -32.06 3.56 34.22
CA PHE A 183 -30.63 3.65 34.05
C PHE A 183 -30.21 5.11 33.93
N VAL A 184 -29.34 5.57 34.84
CA VAL A 184 -28.94 6.98 34.92
C VAL A 184 -27.42 7.11 34.98
N MET A 185 -26.87 8.02 34.18
CA MET A 185 -25.45 8.38 34.28
C MET A 185 -25.14 9.00 35.63
N ARG A 186 -23.96 8.67 36.18
CA ARG A 186 -23.42 9.30 37.40
C ARG A 186 -22.89 10.70 37.11
N GLY A 187 -22.57 11.46 38.17
CA GLY A 187 -22.08 12.84 38.02
C GLY A 187 -23.17 13.89 37.85
N ARG A 188 -24.40 13.58 38.28
CA ARG A 188 -25.52 14.53 38.27
C ARG A 188 -25.31 15.64 39.31
N ALA A 189 -25.94 16.79 39.06
CA ALA A 189 -25.96 17.87 40.04
C ALA A 189 -26.76 17.46 41.28
N SER A 190 -26.41 18.04 42.42
CA SER A 190 -27.20 17.86 43.64
C SER A 190 -28.61 18.42 43.48
N ILE A 191 -29.61 17.65 43.91
CA ILE A 191 -31.03 18.01 43.82
C ILE A 191 -31.59 18.57 45.13
N LEU A 192 -30.91 18.32 46.25
CA LEU A 192 -31.35 18.72 47.59
C LEU A 192 -30.16 18.98 48.51
N THR A 193 -30.29 19.98 49.37
CA THR A 193 -29.35 20.24 50.46
C THR A 193 -30.00 19.78 51.77
N LEU A 194 -29.28 18.99 52.56
CA LEU A 194 -29.70 18.48 53.86
C LEU A 194 -28.73 18.95 54.94
N ALA A 195 -29.25 19.39 56.07
CA ALA A 195 -28.49 19.65 57.28
C ALA A 195 -28.59 18.45 58.26
N HIS A 196 -27.77 18.47 59.30
CA HIS A 196 -27.83 17.45 60.36
C HIS A 196 -29.23 17.35 61.01
N ASP A 197 -29.91 18.48 61.18
CA ASP A 197 -31.26 18.54 61.79
C ASP A 197 -32.36 17.93 60.90
N ASP A 198 -32.07 17.72 59.61
CA ASP A 198 -33.00 17.05 58.68
C ASP A 198 -32.93 15.51 58.79
N LEU A 199 -31.97 14.97 59.55
CA LEU A 199 -31.75 13.55 59.74
C LEU A 199 -32.60 13.01 60.90
N VAL A 200 -32.96 11.73 60.82
CA VAL A 200 -33.66 11.04 61.91
C VAL A 200 -32.64 10.68 62.99
N ALA A 201 -32.89 11.13 64.22
CA ALA A 201 -32.08 10.78 65.38
C ALA A 201 -32.00 9.26 65.58
N SER A 202 -30.79 8.75 65.82
CA SER A 202 -30.62 7.34 66.17
C SER A 202 -31.05 7.06 67.61
N ARG A 203 -31.64 5.88 67.86
CA ARG A 203 -31.94 5.40 69.23
C ARG A 203 -30.69 4.89 69.95
N GLU A 204 -29.70 4.43 69.18
CA GLU A 204 -28.38 3.98 69.66
C GLU A 204 -27.32 4.49 68.65
N GLY A 205 -26.42 5.39 69.09
CA GLY A 205 -25.35 5.96 68.24
C GLY A 205 -25.65 7.36 67.67
N GLU A 206 -24.80 7.80 66.75
CA GLU A 206 -24.88 9.10 66.06
C GLU A 206 -25.89 9.05 64.90
N ALA A 207 -26.53 10.17 64.58
CA ALA A 207 -27.50 10.26 63.47
C ALA A 207 -26.84 10.19 62.07
N LEU A 208 -25.52 10.42 62.02
CA LEU A 208 -24.70 10.42 60.81
C LEU A 208 -23.40 9.67 61.11
N GLU A 209 -23.11 8.65 60.32
CA GLU A 209 -21.82 7.95 60.33
C GLU A 209 -21.06 8.31 59.06
N LEU A 210 -19.85 8.85 59.20
CA LEU A 210 -18.94 9.11 58.08
C LEU A 210 -17.76 8.15 58.16
N VAL A 211 -17.62 7.30 57.14
CA VAL A 211 -16.55 6.30 57.06
C VAL A 211 -15.55 6.71 55.99
N ARG A 212 -14.26 6.60 56.31
CA ARG A 212 -13.16 6.82 55.36
C ARG A 212 -12.36 5.54 55.23
N ALA A 213 -12.42 4.90 54.06
CA ALA A 213 -11.69 3.67 53.77
C ALA A 213 -10.16 3.85 53.83
N GLN A 214 -9.44 2.74 54.04
CA GLN A 214 -7.98 2.75 54.11
C GLN A 214 -7.36 2.99 52.74
N GLU A 215 -6.27 3.75 52.72
CA GLU A 215 -5.60 4.10 51.47
C GLU A 215 -4.98 2.90 50.74
N THR A 216 -4.49 1.93 51.50
CA THR A 216 -3.88 0.69 51.00
C THR A 216 -4.86 -0.22 50.26
N GLU A 217 -6.17 -0.03 50.42
CA GLU A 217 -7.21 -0.80 49.72
C GLU A 217 -7.56 -0.21 48.35
N LEU A 218 -7.18 1.05 48.09
CA LEU A 218 -7.47 1.76 46.86
C LEU A 218 -6.41 1.50 45.78
N PRO A 219 -6.79 1.55 44.49
CA PRO A 219 -5.84 1.39 43.39
C PRO A 219 -4.93 2.61 43.24
N GLN A 220 -3.63 2.38 43.13
CA GLN A 220 -2.65 3.35 42.65
C GLN A 220 -2.84 3.62 41.16
N ALA A 221 -3.09 2.55 40.40
CA ALA A 221 -3.31 2.61 38.96
C ALA A 221 -4.44 1.68 38.51
N LEU A 222 -5.16 2.11 37.47
CA LEU A 222 -6.10 1.30 36.72
C LEU A 222 -5.58 1.12 35.31
N LYS A 223 -5.61 -0.13 34.83
CA LYS A 223 -5.25 -0.52 33.47
C LYS A 223 -6.47 -1.10 32.78
N TRP A 224 -6.91 -0.47 31.70
CA TRP A 224 -8.06 -0.93 30.93
C TRP A 224 -7.63 -1.37 29.54
N GLN A 225 -8.08 -2.56 29.14
CA GLN A 225 -7.90 -3.09 27.79
C GLN A 225 -9.21 -2.94 27.02
N VAL A 226 -9.13 -2.39 25.80
CA VAL A 226 -10.25 -2.22 24.84
C VAL A 226 -9.78 -2.62 23.44
N ALA A 227 -10.71 -2.77 22.49
CA ALA A 227 -10.36 -2.99 21.08
C ALA A 227 -10.37 -1.66 20.28
N ARG A 228 -9.50 -1.57 19.27
CA ARG A 228 -9.40 -0.43 18.35
C ARG A 228 -10.13 -0.71 17.02
N ALA A 229 -11.28 -0.07 16.77
CA ALA A 229 -11.96 -0.23 15.48
C ALA A 229 -11.28 0.54 14.33
N ASP A 230 -10.36 1.45 14.65
CA ASP A 230 -9.52 2.18 13.69
C ASP A 230 -8.30 1.36 13.22
N GLU A 231 -8.17 0.10 13.67
CA GLU A 231 -7.16 -0.89 13.24
C GLU A 231 -7.85 -2.23 12.91
N ASP A 232 -7.10 -3.34 12.96
CA ASP A 232 -7.63 -4.70 12.78
C ASP A 232 -8.31 -5.25 14.07
N TYR A 233 -8.99 -4.39 14.83
CA TYR A 233 -9.55 -4.68 16.16
C TYR A 233 -8.51 -5.14 17.20
N ASP A 234 -7.27 -4.67 17.05
CA ASP A 234 -6.18 -4.94 17.97
C ASP A 234 -6.46 -4.38 19.38
N ALA A 235 -5.86 -5.03 20.39
CA ALA A 235 -6.03 -4.63 21.77
C ALA A 235 -5.22 -3.38 22.11
N ALA A 236 -5.89 -2.33 22.60
CA ALA A 236 -5.27 -1.15 23.18
C ALA A 236 -5.33 -1.18 24.71
N LEU A 237 -4.22 -0.78 25.34
CA LEU A 237 -4.12 -0.58 26.78
C LEU A 237 -4.11 0.91 27.10
N VAL A 238 -4.93 1.33 28.06
CA VAL A 238 -4.90 2.66 28.66
C VAL A 238 -4.64 2.54 30.16
N GLU A 239 -3.90 3.50 30.72
CA GLU A 239 -3.56 3.51 32.13
C GLU A 239 -3.90 4.88 32.73
N ALA A 240 -4.59 4.86 33.87
CA ALA A 240 -4.68 6.00 34.77
C ALA A 240 -3.88 5.69 36.04
N ARG A 241 -3.07 6.64 36.50
CA ARG A 241 -2.23 6.47 37.70
C ARG A 241 -2.28 7.70 38.59
N ARG A 242 -2.32 7.48 39.90
CA ARG A 242 -2.16 8.53 40.92
C ARG A 242 -0.73 8.52 41.45
N ILE A 243 -0.07 9.69 41.45
CA ILE A 243 1.37 9.81 41.70
C ILE A 243 1.69 9.99 43.19
N THR A 244 0.83 10.68 43.95
CA THR A 244 1.06 11.06 45.35
C THR A 244 0.24 10.22 46.31
N VAL A 245 0.53 8.91 46.40
CA VAL A 245 -0.16 7.94 47.29
C VAL A 245 0.80 6.82 47.71
N ASP A 246 0.54 6.22 48.87
CA ASP A 246 1.39 5.14 49.41
C ASP A 246 0.96 3.73 48.95
N THR A 247 -0.22 3.59 48.34
CA THR A 247 -0.68 2.32 47.75
C THR A 247 0.15 1.95 46.51
N THR A 248 0.39 0.66 46.33
CA THR A 248 1.05 0.06 45.15
C THR A 248 0.12 -0.85 44.35
N ARG A 249 -1.18 -0.87 44.69
CA ARG A 249 -2.17 -1.75 44.03
C ARG A 249 -2.43 -1.30 42.60
N ILE A 250 -2.35 -2.23 41.66
CA ILE A 250 -2.72 -2.03 40.26
C ILE A 250 -3.92 -2.92 39.98
N ALA A 251 -5.04 -2.34 39.53
CA ALA A 251 -6.18 -3.13 39.05
C ALA A 251 -6.19 -3.13 37.51
N SER A 252 -6.47 -4.29 36.93
CA SER A 252 -6.55 -4.47 35.47
C SER A 252 -7.91 -5.01 35.10
N GLU A 253 -8.56 -4.40 34.12
CA GLU A 253 -9.89 -4.77 33.63
C GLU A 253 -9.84 -4.85 32.09
N SER A 254 -10.53 -5.82 31.51
CA SER A 254 -10.65 -5.98 30.07
C SER A 254 -12.11 -5.81 29.66
N PHE A 255 -12.34 -4.95 28.68
CA PHE A 255 -13.68 -4.64 28.20
C PHE A 255 -13.82 -5.16 26.77
N PRO A 256 -14.77 -6.07 26.49
CA PRO A 256 -14.98 -6.63 25.15
C PRO A 256 -15.74 -5.62 24.25
N MET A 257 -15.21 -4.41 24.14
CA MET A 257 -15.80 -3.30 23.41
C MET A 257 -14.76 -2.57 22.56
N ALA A 258 -15.21 -2.13 21.39
CA ALA A 258 -14.43 -1.27 20.50
C ALA A 258 -14.76 0.20 20.78
N ILE A 259 -13.76 0.94 21.23
CA ILE A 259 -13.86 2.34 21.67
C ILE A 259 -12.52 3.04 21.39
N PRO A 260 -12.53 4.31 20.94
CA PRO A 260 -11.31 5.09 20.76
C PRO A 260 -10.44 5.13 22.04
N PRO A 261 -9.11 4.92 21.95
CA PRO A 261 -8.23 4.92 23.12
C PRO A 261 -8.31 6.20 23.95
N GLU A 262 -8.47 7.36 23.32
CA GLU A 262 -8.62 8.66 24.01
C GLU A 262 -9.87 8.72 24.90
N GLU A 263 -10.96 8.05 24.48
CA GLU A 263 -12.22 7.96 25.23
C GLU A 263 -12.11 6.97 26.38
N ALA A 264 -11.47 5.82 26.12
CA ALA A 264 -11.18 4.82 27.13
C ALA A 264 -10.29 5.40 28.24
N GLU A 265 -9.28 6.20 27.90
CA GLU A 265 -8.37 6.84 28.85
C GLU A 265 -9.10 7.82 29.76
N ARG A 266 -9.97 8.68 29.21
CA ARG A 266 -10.82 9.60 30.00
C ARG A 266 -11.67 8.85 31.01
N ARG A 267 -12.32 7.77 30.58
CA ARG A 267 -13.20 6.96 31.44
C ARG A 267 -12.41 6.18 32.48
N CYS A 268 -11.20 5.72 32.16
CA CYS A 268 -10.29 5.08 33.09
C CYS A 268 -9.83 6.05 34.18
N ARG A 269 -9.46 7.29 33.80
CA ARG A 269 -9.14 8.38 34.74
C ARG A 269 -10.33 8.73 35.64
N ARG A 270 -11.53 8.85 35.07
CA ARG A 270 -12.77 9.05 35.83
C ARG A 270 -12.95 7.95 36.87
N ALA A 271 -12.88 6.68 36.45
CA ALA A 271 -13.07 5.53 37.35
C ALA A 271 -12.02 5.46 38.48
N LEU A 272 -10.77 5.83 38.20
CA LEU A 272 -9.73 5.93 39.23
C LEU A 272 -10.07 7.03 40.24
N MET A 273 -10.38 8.24 39.76
CA MET A 273 -10.74 9.35 40.63
C MET A 273 -12.02 9.06 41.43
N GLU A 274 -13.02 8.46 40.81
CA GLU A 274 -14.27 8.03 41.45
C GLU A 274 -14.00 7.05 42.60
N ALA A 275 -13.11 6.06 42.43
CA ALA A 275 -12.71 5.16 43.50
C ALA A 275 -12.02 5.89 44.67
N TRP A 276 -11.21 6.90 44.38
CA TRP A 276 -10.52 7.69 45.41
C TRP A 276 -11.44 8.67 46.15
N ILE A 277 -12.43 9.24 45.47
CA ILE A 277 -13.41 10.14 46.08
C ILE A 277 -14.41 9.33 46.91
N GLY A 278 -14.90 8.22 46.37
CA GLY A 278 -15.78 7.27 47.05
C GLY A 278 -15.13 6.54 48.22
N ARG A 279 -13.87 6.85 48.56
CA ARG A 279 -13.22 6.46 49.82
C ARG A 279 -13.98 6.96 51.04
N GLU A 280 -14.68 8.09 50.91
CA GLU A 280 -15.55 8.64 51.94
C GLU A 280 -17.00 8.21 51.67
N SER A 281 -17.60 7.49 52.61
CA SER A 281 -19.01 7.09 52.58
C SER A 281 -19.75 7.62 53.81
N ALA A 282 -21.07 7.70 53.69
CA ALA A 282 -21.96 8.18 54.74
C ALA A 282 -23.12 7.21 54.94
N THR A 283 -23.46 6.93 56.19
CA THR A 283 -24.66 6.18 56.56
C THR A 283 -25.51 7.07 57.47
N PHE A 284 -26.77 7.26 57.11
CA PHE A 284 -27.70 8.09 57.88
C PHE A 284 -29.14 7.65 57.65
N ARG A 285 -30.09 8.25 58.39
CA ARG A 285 -31.52 7.96 58.23
C ARG A 285 -32.27 9.24 57.88
N LEU A 286 -33.17 9.16 56.90
CA LEU A 286 -34.03 10.26 56.48
C LEU A 286 -35.48 10.04 56.95
N PRO A 287 -36.22 11.13 57.22
CA PRO A 287 -37.63 11.04 57.57
C PRO A 287 -38.49 10.66 56.34
N PRO A 288 -39.68 10.08 56.54
CA PRO A 288 -40.61 9.77 55.44
C PRO A 288 -41.02 10.98 54.59
N SER A 289 -40.87 12.22 55.09
CA SER A 289 -41.10 13.43 54.30
C SER A 289 -40.15 13.57 53.11
N GLN A 290 -39.00 12.89 53.13
CA GLN A 290 -38.02 12.87 52.05
C GLN A 290 -38.20 11.67 51.12
N LEU A 291 -39.41 11.12 50.99
CA LEU A 291 -39.70 9.93 50.17
C LEU A 291 -39.31 10.08 48.70
N ALA A 292 -39.27 11.31 48.18
CA ALA A 292 -38.94 11.61 46.79
C ALA A 292 -37.48 11.33 46.39
N LEU A 293 -36.59 11.08 47.37
CA LEU A 293 -35.20 10.72 47.08
C LEU A 293 -35.10 9.23 46.74
N ASP A 294 -34.45 8.93 45.62
CA ASP A 294 -34.18 7.57 45.16
C ASP A 294 -32.66 7.27 45.18
N PRO A 295 -32.26 5.98 45.10
CA PRO A 295 -30.88 5.64 44.80
C PRO A 295 -30.38 6.36 43.53
N ALA A 296 -29.08 6.62 43.46
CA ALA A 296 -28.40 7.43 42.45
C ALA A 296 -28.70 8.94 42.45
N ASP A 297 -29.63 9.44 43.27
CA ASP A 297 -29.77 10.88 43.51
C ASP A 297 -28.54 11.43 44.24
N VAL A 298 -28.29 12.72 44.02
CA VAL A 298 -27.15 13.42 44.61
C VAL A 298 -27.67 14.49 45.56
N ILE A 299 -27.21 14.44 46.80
CA ILE A 299 -27.53 15.43 47.83
C ILE A 299 -26.27 16.20 48.22
N ARG A 300 -26.48 17.36 48.83
CA ARG A 300 -25.44 18.11 49.52
C ARG A 300 -25.71 18.03 51.00
N LEU A 301 -24.83 17.37 51.75
CA LEU A 301 -24.91 17.29 53.21
C LEU A 301 -24.10 18.42 53.83
N VAL A 302 -24.76 19.27 54.61
CA VAL A 302 -24.17 20.34 55.41
C VAL A 302 -23.93 19.80 56.82
N HIS A 303 -22.66 19.60 57.16
CA HIS A 303 -22.25 19.11 58.48
C HIS A 303 -20.90 19.74 58.88
N ASP A 304 -20.77 20.20 60.12
CA ASP A 304 -19.56 20.84 60.66
C ASP A 304 -18.99 21.96 59.77
N SER A 305 -19.86 22.84 59.26
CA SER A 305 -19.51 23.93 58.34
C SER A 305 -18.87 23.47 57.01
N ARG A 306 -19.03 22.19 56.66
CA ARG A 306 -18.62 21.63 55.38
C ARG A 306 -19.83 21.23 54.56
N GLU A 307 -19.72 21.40 53.25
CA GLU A 307 -20.66 20.88 52.29
C GLU A 307 -20.05 19.66 51.60
N ILE A 308 -20.72 18.51 51.70
CA ILE A 308 -20.25 17.26 51.11
C ILE A 308 -21.27 16.81 50.07
N GLU A 309 -20.85 16.64 48.83
CA GLU A 309 -21.68 16.06 47.78
C GLU A 309 -21.67 14.53 47.91
N LEU A 310 -22.85 13.95 48.15
CA LEU A 310 -23.06 12.53 48.37
C LEU A 310 -24.06 11.98 47.35
N ARG A 311 -23.68 10.90 46.66
CA ARG A 311 -24.60 10.12 45.83
C ARG A 311 -25.18 8.98 46.65
N LEU A 312 -26.49 8.85 46.64
CA LEU A 312 -27.21 7.78 47.34
C LEU A 312 -26.96 6.45 46.61
N VAL A 313 -26.55 5.42 47.33
CA VAL A 313 -26.22 4.09 46.77
C VAL A 313 -27.34 3.11 47.04
N SER A 314 -27.81 3.06 48.28
CA SER A 314 -28.90 2.19 48.69
C SER A 314 -29.82 2.92 49.66
N ILE A 315 -31.11 2.61 49.59
CA ILE A 315 -32.12 3.10 50.52
C ILE A 315 -32.93 1.89 51.02
N ALA A 316 -33.10 1.81 52.34
CA ALA A 316 -33.89 0.79 53.00
C ALA A 316 -35.02 1.45 53.81
N ASP A 317 -36.24 1.33 53.30
CA ASP A 317 -37.42 1.91 53.96
C ASP A 317 -37.90 1.01 55.11
N SER A 318 -37.98 1.60 56.30
CA SER A 318 -38.48 0.97 57.54
C SER A 318 -39.13 2.07 58.41
N ASP A 319 -38.99 2.05 59.75
CA ASP A 319 -39.44 3.15 60.63
C ASP A 319 -38.84 4.53 60.24
N GLY A 320 -37.71 4.52 59.53
CA GLY A 320 -37.13 5.66 58.82
C GLY A 320 -36.40 5.16 57.58
N ARG A 321 -36.05 6.04 56.65
CA ARG A 321 -35.37 5.67 55.40
C ARG A 321 -33.87 5.55 55.66
N GLY A 322 -33.34 4.33 55.81
CA GLY A 322 -31.90 4.11 55.99
C GLY A 322 -31.18 4.33 54.66
N VAL A 323 -30.14 5.16 54.64
CA VAL A 323 -29.44 5.57 53.42
C VAL A 323 -27.96 5.26 53.56
N GLU A 324 -27.42 4.56 52.57
CA GLU A 324 -25.97 4.48 52.34
C GLU A 324 -25.63 5.38 51.16
N ALA A 325 -24.65 6.26 51.36
CA ALA A 325 -24.21 7.19 50.34
C ALA A 325 -22.69 7.18 50.22
N VAL A 326 -22.20 7.55 49.04
CA VAL A 326 -20.76 7.69 48.77
C VAL A 326 -20.49 9.11 48.29
N ARG A 327 -19.33 9.64 48.67
CA ARG A 327 -18.91 10.94 48.18
C ARG A 327 -18.77 10.91 46.66
N GLN A 328 -19.24 11.99 46.05
CA GLN A 328 -19.11 12.24 44.62
C GLN A 328 -18.41 13.58 44.40
N ASP A 329 -17.73 13.70 43.26
CA ASP A 329 -17.32 14.99 42.71
C ASP A 329 -17.78 15.06 41.25
N ARG A 330 -18.66 16.01 40.95
CA ARG A 330 -19.17 16.22 39.59
C ARG A 330 -18.06 16.56 38.58
N ALA A 331 -16.99 17.23 38.99
CA ALA A 331 -15.92 17.65 38.08
C ALA A 331 -15.18 16.46 37.45
N VAL A 332 -15.17 15.29 38.12
CA VAL A 332 -14.55 14.07 37.61
C VAL A 332 -15.27 13.47 36.40
N TYR A 333 -16.55 13.81 36.21
CA TYR A 333 -17.32 13.38 35.04
C TYR A 333 -17.12 14.30 33.83
N ASP A 334 -16.42 15.43 34.01
CA ASP A 334 -16.15 16.44 32.98
C ASP A 334 -14.67 16.50 32.56
N LEU A 335 -13.99 15.35 32.61
CA LEU A 335 -12.57 15.25 32.27
C LEU A 335 -12.31 15.37 30.76
N PRO A 336 -11.20 15.97 30.31
CA PRO A 336 -10.82 15.95 28.90
C PRO A 336 -10.46 14.53 28.41
N PRO A 337 -10.67 14.24 27.11
CA PRO A 337 -10.16 13.00 26.48
C PRO A 337 -8.64 12.88 26.61
N GLY A 338 -8.12 11.67 26.43
CA GLY A 338 -6.69 11.44 26.27
C GLY A 338 -6.16 12.00 24.94
N ASP A 339 -4.84 11.93 24.76
CA ASP A 339 -4.23 12.33 23.49
C ASP A 339 -4.58 11.34 22.37
N PRO A 340 -4.84 11.83 21.14
CA PRO A 340 -5.00 10.98 19.96
C PRO A 340 -3.80 10.05 19.77
N ARG A 341 -4.06 8.79 19.43
CA ARG A 341 -3.00 7.83 19.09
C ARG A 341 -3.14 7.43 17.62
N PRO A 342 -2.09 7.57 16.79
CA PRO A 342 -2.18 7.15 15.39
C PRO A 342 -2.50 5.66 15.28
N ALA A 343 -3.31 5.28 14.29
CA ALA A 343 -3.54 3.88 13.96
C ALA A 343 -2.47 3.36 12.99
N SER A 344 -2.19 2.06 13.03
CA SER A 344 -1.34 1.37 12.05
C SER A 344 -2.16 0.35 11.28
N LEU A 345 -2.39 0.60 9.99
CA LEU A 345 -3.19 -0.28 9.15
C LEU A 345 -2.35 -1.24 8.30
N THR A 346 -2.76 -2.51 8.26
CA THR A 346 -2.18 -3.50 7.37
C THR A 346 -2.69 -3.28 5.94
N ARG A 347 -1.81 -2.91 5.00
CA ARG A 347 -2.17 -2.76 3.58
C ARG A 347 -1.99 -4.07 2.82
N SER A 348 -3.04 -4.53 2.13
CA SER A 348 -2.88 -5.57 1.12
C SER A 348 -2.12 -5.01 -0.08
N VAL A 349 -0.94 -5.56 -0.35
CA VAL A 349 -0.13 -5.16 -1.50
C VAL A 349 -0.71 -5.81 -2.75
N VAL A 350 -1.26 -4.98 -3.64
CA VAL A 350 -1.70 -5.39 -4.98
C VAL A 350 -0.52 -5.19 -5.93
N PHE A 351 -0.09 -6.27 -6.57
CA PHE A 351 0.94 -6.23 -7.60
C PHE A 351 0.28 -6.02 -8.96
N GLY A 352 0.75 -5.01 -9.70
CA GLY A 352 0.41 -4.87 -11.12
C GLY A 352 1.21 -5.84 -12.00
N ALA A 353 0.77 -6.01 -13.25
CA ALA A 353 1.53 -6.76 -14.25
C ALA A 353 2.90 -6.10 -14.49
N PRO A 354 4.02 -6.86 -14.40
CA PRO A 354 5.35 -6.30 -14.60
C PRO A 354 5.60 -5.89 -16.07
N ASP A 355 6.41 -4.88 -16.27
CA ASP A 355 7.04 -4.63 -17.57
C ASP A 355 8.23 -5.60 -17.72
N VAL A 356 8.24 -6.35 -18.82
CA VAL A 356 9.11 -7.51 -19.01
C VAL A 356 9.72 -7.48 -20.41
N VAL A 357 11.03 -7.66 -20.45
CA VAL A 357 11.82 -7.73 -21.69
C VAL A 357 12.59 -9.04 -21.71
N LEU A 358 12.38 -9.82 -22.77
CA LEU A 358 13.12 -11.04 -23.07
C LEU A 358 14.22 -10.70 -24.08
N LEU A 359 15.47 -10.95 -23.71
CA LEU A 359 16.67 -10.50 -24.41
C LEU A 359 17.45 -11.71 -24.92
N ASP A 360 17.47 -11.94 -26.24
CA ASP A 360 18.36 -12.92 -26.86
C ASP A 360 19.65 -12.20 -27.30
N LEU A 361 20.68 -12.28 -26.46
CA LEU A 361 21.89 -11.49 -26.59
C LEU A 361 23.10 -12.37 -26.94
N PRO A 362 24.16 -11.80 -27.52
CA PRO A 362 25.48 -12.39 -27.48
C PRO A 362 25.91 -12.73 -26.04
N GLN A 363 26.82 -13.68 -25.89
CA GLN A 363 27.34 -14.04 -24.57
C GLN A 363 28.01 -12.82 -23.90
N LEU A 364 27.55 -12.48 -22.70
CA LEU A 364 28.03 -11.34 -21.93
C LEU A 364 29.09 -11.74 -20.89
N SER A 365 28.94 -12.92 -20.29
CA SER A 365 29.76 -13.43 -19.20
C SER A 365 30.01 -14.95 -19.29
N GLU A 366 31.01 -15.45 -18.57
CA GLU A 366 31.43 -16.86 -18.62
C GLU A 366 30.51 -17.80 -17.82
N ASP A 367 29.82 -17.28 -16.80
CA ASP A 367 28.91 -18.02 -15.92
C ASP A 367 27.56 -18.37 -16.60
N GLN A 368 27.30 -17.79 -17.77
CA GLN A 368 26.10 -18.04 -18.55
C GLN A 368 26.44 -18.81 -19.85
N PRO A 369 25.78 -19.97 -20.08
CA PRO A 369 25.82 -20.63 -21.39
C PRO A 369 25.33 -19.71 -22.51
N ALA A 370 26.09 -19.62 -23.60
CA ALA A 370 25.90 -18.65 -24.68
C ALA A 370 24.55 -18.73 -25.41
N HIS A 371 23.83 -19.85 -25.33
CA HIS A 371 22.52 -20.02 -25.96
C HIS A 371 21.34 -19.50 -25.14
N ARG A 372 21.57 -19.17 -23.86
CA ARG A 372 20.48 -18.82 -22.94
C ARG A 372 20.14 -17.34 -23.04
N PRO A 373 18.89 -16.98 -23.35
CA PRO A 373 18.44 -15.59 -23.31
C PRO A 373 18.34 -15.11 -21.86
N MET A 374 18.18 -13.80 -21.68
CA MET A 374 17.99 -13.15 -20.39
C MET A 374 16.59 -12.57 -20.26
N VAL A 375 16.13 -12.38 -19.03
CA VAL A 375 14.92 -11.64 -18.70
C VAL A 375 15.27 -10.41 -17.86
N ALA A 376 14.69 -9.28 -18.23
CA ALA A 376 14.64 -8.07 -17.43
C ALA A 376 13.17 -7.83 -17.05
N ALA A 377 12.89 -7.59 -15.76
CA ALA A 377 11.55 -7.26 -15.31
C ALA A 377 11.54 -6.12 -14.30
N HIS A 378 10.44 -5.38 -14.31
CA HIS A 378 10.22 -4.25 -13.44
C HIS A 378 8.74 -4.17 -13.01
N ALA A 379 8.49 -3.92 -11.73
CA ALA A 379 7.15 -3.66 -11.20
C ALA A 379 7.20 -2.65 -10.04
N VAL A 380 6.10 -1.91 -9.84
CA VAL A 380 5.84 -1.07 -8.67
C VAL A 380 4.49 -1.50 -8.06
N PRO A 381 4.45 -1.98 -6.81
CA PRO A 381 5.59 -2.34 -5.96
C PRO A 381 6.34 -3.58 -6.48
N TRP A 382 7.60 -3.75 -6.08
CA TRP A 382 8.37 -4.95 -6.39
C TRP A 382 7.93 -6.11 -5.47
N PRO A 383 7.59 -7.29 -5.99
CA PRO A 383 7.10 -8.42 -5.19
C PRO A 383 8.18 -9.18 -4.41
N GLY A 384 9.44 -8.74 -4.47
CA GLY A 384 10.58 -9.44 -3.89
C GLY A 384 11.10 -10.54 -4.81
N GLU A 385 10.22 -11.39 -5.32
CA GLU A 385 10.56 -12.49 -6.24
C GLU A 385 9.58 -12.59 -7.42
N MET A 386 10.12 -12.71 -8.63
CA MET A 386 9.39 -12.96 -9.87
C MET A 386 9.54 -14.43 -10.28
N ALA A 387 8.45 -15.01 -10.77
CA ALA A 387 8.43 -16.36 -11.34
C ALA A 387 8.27 -16.30 -12.86
N VAL A 388 9.03 -17.14 -13.56
CA VAL A 388 8.98 -17.29 -15.02
C VAL A 388 8.42 -18.65 -15.35
N PHE A 389 7.28 -18.67 -16.02
CA PHE A 389 6.65 -19.87 -16.52
C PHE A 389 6.70 -19.92 -18.04
N ARG A 390 6.73 -21.13 -18.60
CA ARG A 390 6.57 -21.37 -20.03
C ARG A 390 5.62 -22.54 -20.33
N SER A 391 4.98 -22.50 -21.49
CA SER A 391 4.12 -23.58 -22.00
C SER A 391 4.16 -23.64 -23.54
N PRO A 392 4.06 -24.84 -24.16
CA PRO A 392 3.88 -24.95 -25.61
C PRO A 392 2.48 -24.51 -26.07
N SER A 393 1.52 -24.39 -25.15
CA SER A 393 0.13 -23.96 -25.37
C SER A 393 -0.23 -22.77 -24.46
N SER A 394 -1.51 -22.38 -24.43
CA SER A 394 -2.02 -21.31 -23.56
C SER A 394 -2.40 -21.76 -22.14
N ASP A 395 -2.13 -23.02 -21.80
CA ASP A 395 -2.40 -23.70 -20.53
C ASP A 395 -1.23 -24.60 -20.13
N GLY A 396 -1.25 -25.26 -18.97
CA GLY A 396 -0.16 -26.18 -18.58
C GLY A 396 1.22 -25.51 -18.37
N PHE A 397 1.22 -24.29 -17.85
CA PHE A 397 2.44 -23.52 -17.59
C PHE A 397 3.34 -24.18 -16.53
N ASN A 398 4.58 -24.48 -16.92
CA ASN A 398 5.60 -25.04 -16.03
C ASN A 398 6.55 -23.93 -15.56
N LEU A 399 6.87 -23.94 -14.26
CA LEU A 399 7.84 -23.02 -13.67
C LEU A 399 9.23 -23.33 -14.23
N LEU A 400 9.86 -22.34 -14.84
CA LEU A 400 11.21 -22.45 -15.41
C LEU A 400 12.26 -21.95 -14.42
N THR A 401 12.04 -20.79 -13.82
CA THR A 401 12.97 -20.17 -12.85
C THR A 401 12.29 -19.06 -12.04
N THR A 402 12.96 -18.58 -11.00
CA THR A 402 12.60 -17.38 -10.24
C THR A 402 13.79 -16.44 -10.11
N PHE A 403 13.54 -15.15 -9.90
CA PHE A 403 14.60 -14.15 -9.68
C PHE A 403 14.10 -12.99 -8.81
N GLY A 404 15.00 -12.43 -8.00
CA GLY A 404 14.66 -11.38 -7.02
C GLY A 404 15.08 -9.95 -7.41
N SER A 405 15.89 -9.80 -8.46
CA SER A 405 16.43 -8.51 -8.87
C SER A 405 15.47 -7.75 -9.78
N ARG A 406 15.35 -6.44 -9.53
CA ARG A 406 14.58 -5.51 -10.37
C ARG A 406 15.50 -4.90 -11.43
N ALA A 407 15.16 -5.09 -12.70
CA ALA A 407 15.98 -4.61 -13.80
C ALA A 407 15.76 -3.11 -14.09
N ARG A 408 16.80 -2.48 -14.66
CA ARG A 408 16.76 -1.11 -15.17
C ARG A 408 16.39 -1.14 -16.65
N ILE A 409 15.11 -0.88 -16.91
CA ILE A 409 14.54 -0.82 -18.26
C ILE A 409 14.06 0.59 -18.59
N GLY A 410 13.94 0.88 -19.87
CA GLY A 410 13.54 2.17 -20.36
C GLY A 410 13.24 2.19 -21.85
N THR A 411 13.08 3.38 -22.39
CA THR A 411 12.83 3.60 -23.82
C THR A 411 13.68 4.72 -24.39
N LEU A 412 13.93 4.68 -25.69
CA LEU A 412 14.56 5.78 -26.42
C LEU A 412 13.63 6.99 -26.50
N VAL A 413 14.17 8.18 -26.24
CA VAL A 413 13.41 9.44 -26.33
C VAL A 413 13.40 10.00 -27.74
N SER A 414 14.44 9.72 -28.54
CA SER A 414 14.61 10.18 -29.91
C SER A 414 15.24 9.10 -30.78
N ASP A 415 15.08 9.24 -32.10
CA ASP A 415 15.72 8.37 -33.08
C ASP A 415 17.25 8.30 -32.86
N PHE A 416 17.79 7.08 -32.95
CA PHE A 416 19.20 6.80 -32.73
C PHE A 416 19.83 6.24 -34.00
N TYR A 417 20.76 6.98 -34.58
CA TYR A 417 21.37 6.69 -35.87
C TYR A 417 22.60 5.76 -35.73
N PRO A 418 23.00 5.08 -36.82
CA PRO A 418 24.18 4.24 -36.81
C PRO A 418 25.44 5.07 -36.53
N GLY A 419 26.38 4.47 -35.81
CA GLY A 419 27.61 5.10 -35.40
C GLY A 419 28.85 4.37 -35.92
N PRO A 420 30.05 4.94 -35.73
CA PRO A 420 31.28 4.24 -36.04
C PRO A 420 31.46 3.01 -35.14
N THR A 421 32.04 1.96 -35.70
CA THR A 421 32.51 0.77 -34.97
C THR A 421 34.01 0.90 -34.67
N SER A 422 34.49 0.16 -33.66
CA SER A 422 35.91 0.09 -33.27
C SER A 422 36.57 1.41 -32.86
N ARG A 423 35.78 2.45 -32.57
CA ARG A 423 36.20 3.73 -32.00
C ARG A 423 35.04 4.38 -31.26
N PHE A 424 35.32 5.40 -30.48
CA PHE A 424 34.27 6.18 -29.83
C PHE A 424 33.38 6.88 -30.87
N ASP A 425 32.08 6.75 -30.67
CA ASP A 425 31.06 7.60 -31.26
C ASP A 425 30.91 8.86 -30.41
N LEU A 426 31.39 9.97 -30.97
CA LEU A 426 31.30 11.31 -30.38
C LEU A 426 30.24 12.17 -31.08
N GLY A 427 29.59 11.64 -32.13
CA GLY A 427 28.62 12.37 -32.94
C GLY A 427 27.18 12.12 -32.51
N ASN A 428 26.87 10.90 -32.08
CA ASN A 428 25.54 10.55 -31.58
C ASN A 428 25.43 10.73 -30.06
N ALA A 429 24.22 11.04 -29.61
CA ALA A 429 23.83 11.02 -28.20
C ALA A 429 22.62 10.11 -28.03
N LEU A 430 22.72 9.15 -27.12
CA LEU A 430 21.66 8.20 -26.82
C LEU A 430 20.83 8.76 -25.65
N VAL A 431 19.59 9.17 -25.91
CA VAL A 431 18.71 9.74 -24.88
C VAL A 431 17.68 8.72 -24.46
N VAL A 432 17.65 8.36 -23.17
CA VAL A 432 16.82 7.29 -22.62
C VAL A 432 15.98 7.78 -21.45
N ASP A 433 14.73 7.28 -21.37
CA ASP A 433 13.88 7.38 -20.19
C ASP A 433 13.92 6.04 -19.44
N LEU A 434 14.48 6.03 -18.24
CA LEU A 434 14.51 4.86 -17.35
C LEU A 434 13.34 4.87 -16.38
N VAL A 435 12.71 3.71 -16.21
CA VAL A 435 11.59 3.53 -15.26
C VAL A 435 12.08 3.51 -13.81
N SER A 436 13.31 3.05 -13.56
CA SER A 436 13.96 3.13 -12.24
C SER A 436 15.48 3.06 -12.33
N GLY A 437 16.12 3.45 -11.23
CA GLY A 437 17.56 3.38 -11.06
C GLY A 437 18.27 4.62 -11.59
N THR A 438 19.59 4.62 -11.46
CA THR A 438 20.45 5.68 -11.93
C THR A 438 21.52 5.16 -12.88
N LEU A 439 22.02 6.05 -13.74
CA LEU A 439 23.19 5.84 -14.58
C LEU A 439 24.25 6.87 -14.19
N GLU A 440 25.50 6.44 -14.18
CA GLU A 440 26.63 7.26 -13.79
C GLU A 440 27.71 7.24 -14.86
N SER A 441 28.48 8.31 -14.97
CA SER A 441 29.62 8.34 -15.88
C SER A 441 30.73 7.43 -15.36
N VAL A 442 31.43 6.77 -16.27
CA VAL A 442 32.49 5.80 -15.93
C VAL A 442 33.80 6.18 -16.60
N THR A 443 34.92 5.75 -16.01
CA THR A 443 36.24 5.93 -16.62
C THR A 443 36.39 5.07 -17.87
N ASP A 444 37.30 5.45 -18.78
CA ASP A 444 37.60 4.63 -19.96
C ASP A 444 38.04 3.21 -19.59
N LEU A 445 38.79 3.02 -18.50
CA LEU A 445 39.21 1.69 -18.04
C LEU A 445 38.03 0.80 -17.66
N THR A 446 37.10 1.33 -16.87
CA THR A 446 35.87 0.62 -16.47
C THR A 446 34.94 0.37 -17.66
N LEU A 447 34.89 1.32 -18.60
CA LEU A 447 34.12 1.17 -19.84
C LEU A 447 34.66 0.00 -20.68
N PHE A 448 35.98 -0.07 -20.89
CA PHE A 448 36.61 -1.19 -21.61
C PHE A 448 36.47 -2.51 -20.85
N GLY A 449 36.30 -2.48 -19.53
CA GLY A 449 35.93 -3.63 -18.71
C GLY A 449 34.47 -4.09 -18.84
N GLY A 450 33.65 -3.43 -19.68
CA GLY A 450 32.25 -3.82 -19.92
C GLY A 450 31.21 -2.99 -19.15
N ALA A 451 31.62 -1.99 -18.37
CA ALA A 451 30.68 -1.15 -17.62
C ALA A 451 29.77 -0.32 -18.55
N ASN A 452 28.64 0.15 -18.01
CA ASN A 452 27.64 0.97 -18.70
C ASN A 452 27.16 0.40 -20.04
N ALA A 453 27.03 -0.93 -20.12
CA ALA A 453 26.44 -1.59 -21.28
C ALA A 453 24.90 -1.51 -21.23
N LEU A 454 24.28 -1.23 -22.37
CA LEU A 454 22.85 -1.22 -22.60
C LEU A 454 22.55 -2.03 -23.85
N ALA A 455 21.47 -2.80 -23.82
CA ALA A 455 20.86 -3.37 -25.01
C ALA A 455 19.77 -2.43 -25.51
N VAL A 456 19.83 -2.06 -26.79
CA VAL A 456 18.87 -1.20 -27.48
C VAL A 456 18.17 -2.01 -28.56
N GLU A 457 16.85 -2.09 -28.52
CA GLU A 457 16.06 -2.87 -29.48
C GLU A 457 16.00 -2.17 -30.84
N SER A 458 16.86 -2.55 -31.79
CA SER A 458 16.88 -1.93 -33.12
C SER A 458 15.71 -2.35 -34.00
N ALA A 459 15.18 -3.55 -33.77
CA ALA A 459 13.95 -4.09 -34.35
C ALA A 459 13.38 -5.15 -33.39
N PRO A 460 12.11 -5.57 -33.50
CA PRO A 460 11.50 -6.52 -32.55
C PRO A 460 12.36 -7.77 -32.33
N GLY A 461 12.87 -7.95 -31.09
CA GLY A 461 13.73 -9.06 -30.70
C GLY A 461 15.19 -8.98 -31.18
N ILE A 462 15.60 -7.89 -31.83
CA ILE A 462 16.97 -7.64 -32.31
C ILE A 462 17.60 -6.53 -31.49
N TRP A 463 18.78 -6.80 -30.91
CA TRP A 463 19.40 -5.93 -29.92
C TRP A 463 20.80 -5.48 -30.36
N GLU A 464 21.01 -4.16 -30.40
CA GLU A 464 22.34 -3.56 -30.42
C GLU A 464 22.87 -3.43 -29.00
N ILE A 465 24.11 -3.84 -28.74
CA ILE A 465 24.78 -3.55 -27.46
C ILE A 465 25.61 -2.27 -27.60
N VAL A 466 25.29 -1.29 -26.77
CA VAL A 466 25.95 0.02 -26.70
C VAL A 466 26.54 0.21 -25.32
N GLN A 467 27.75 0.75 -25.22
CA GLN A 467 28.29 1.23 -23.95
C GLN A 467 28.43 2.74 -23.95
N ALA A 468 28.25 3.40 -22.81
CA ALA A 468 28.37 4.85 -22.68
C ALA A 468 29.38 5.27 -21.60
N GLY A 469 30.36 6.08 -21.98
CA GLY A 469 31.34 6.63 -21.03
C GLY A 469 30.75 7.76 -20.17
N VAL A 470 29.87 8.58 -20.74
CA VAL A 470 29.28 9.75 -20.06
C VAL A 470 27.78 9.56 -19.94
N ALA A 471 27.26 9.74 -18.73
CA ALA A 471 25.83 9.75 -18.41
C ALA A 471 25.46 11.08 -17.71
N GLU A 472 24.61 11.87 -18.35
CA GLU A 472 24.09 13.16 -17.85
C GLU A 472 22.59 13.03 -17.55
N LEU A 473 22.18 13.28 -16.30
CA LEU A 473 20.77 13.34 -15.91
C LEU A 473 20.17 14.69 -16.37
N ILE A 474 19.25 14.65 -17.33
CA ILE A 474 18.65 15.87 -17.92
C ILE A 474 17.20 16.13 -17.47
N ALA A 475 16.52 15.13 -16.92
CA ALA A 475 15.25 15.24 -16.20
C ALA A 475 15.07 14.01 -15.30
N THR A 476 14.06 13.98 -14.42
CA THR A 476 13.76 12.81 -13.57
C THR A 476 13.62 11.53 -14.42
N GLY A 477 14.53 10.57 -14.24
CA GLY A 477 14.58 9.33 -15.00
C GLY A 477 15.13 9.43 -16.42
N ARG A 478 15.43 10.64 -16.93
CA ARG A 478 15.90 10.87 -18.30
C ARG A 478 17.40 11.14 -18.35
N TYR A 479 18.12 10.35 -19.13
CA TYR A 479 19.58 10.47 -19.28
C TYR A 479 19.96 10.75 -20.72
N ARG A 480 20.95 11.63 -20.91
CA ARG A 480 21.71 11.76 -22.15
C ARG A 480 23.03 11.01 -21.99
N LEU A 481 23.25 10.03 -22.86
CA LEU A 481 24.45 9.20 -22.89
C LEU A 481 25.31 9.59 -24.10
N THR A 482 26.60 9.83 -23.88
CA THR A 482 27.56 10.22 -24.93
C THR A 482 28.88 9.47 -24.76
N ARG A 483 29.80 9.65 -25.72
CA ARG A 483 31.07 8.89 -25.82
C ARG A 483 30.77 7.39 -25.87
N LEU A 484 30.08 6.99 -26.93
CA LEU A 484 29.50 5.66 -27.04
C LEU A 484 30.49 4.67 -27.69
N LEU A 485 30.46 3.42 -27.24
CA LEU A 485 31.02 2.28 -27.97
C LEU A 485 29.86 1.50 -28.57
N ARG A 486 29.84 1.38 -29.90
CA ARG A 486 28.70 0.86 -30.66
C ARG A 486 28.91 -0.60 -31.04
N GLY A 487 27.80 -1.32 -31.26
CA GLY A 487 27.80 -2.67 -31.85
C GLY A 487 28.65 -3.70 -31.08
N GLN A 488 28.74 -3.58 -29.76
CA GLN A 488 29.58 -4.45 -28.95
C GLN A 488 29.15 -5.92 -29.07
N ARG A 489 30.11 -6.83 -28.85
CA ARG A 489 29.89 -8.29 -28.94
C ARG A 489 29.25 -8.75 -30.27
N GLY A 490 29.67 -8.17 -31.39
CA GLY A 490 29.24 -8.61 -32.72
C GLY A 490 27.86 -8.10 -33.13
N THR A 491 27.37 -7.00 -32.54
CA THR A 491 26.05 -6.42 -32.84
C THR A 491 26.13 -5.28 -33.87
N GLU A 492 27.24 -5.14 -34.58
CA GLU A 492 27.44 -4.05 -35.54
C GLU A 492 26.49 -4.15 -36.74
N ALA A 493 26.18 -5.37 -37.19
CA ALA A 493 25.31 -5.61 -38.34
C ALA A 493 23.83 -5.29 -38.08
N VAL A 494 23.44 -5.15 -36.80
CA VAL A 494 22.06 -4.93 -36.39
C VAL A 494 21.79 -3.52 -35.87
N MET A 495 22.73 -2.58 -36.05
CA MET A 495 22.47 -1.17 -35.76
C MET A 495 21.29 -0.66 -36.60
N GLY A 496 20.31 -0.02 -35.96
CA GLY A 496 19.20 0.60 -36.66
C GLY A 496 19.64 1.82 -37.47
N ASN A 497 18.90 2.15 -38.53
CA ASN A 497 19.13 3.35 -39.33
C ASN A 497 17.83 4.08 -39.71
N PRO A 498 17.26 4.87 -38.77
CA PRO A 498 17.58 4.89 -37.33
C PRO A 498 16.93 3.74 -36.56
N THR A 499 17.36 3.52 -35.32
CA THR A 499 16.49 2.89 -34.31
C THR A 499 15.48 3.95 -33.84
N PRO A 500 14.17 3.71 -33.95
CA PRO A 500 13.17 4.75 -33.70
C PRO A 500 13.03 5.11 -32.23
N ALA A 501 12.58 6.34 -31.95
CA ALA A 501 12.09 6.74 -30.64
C ALA A 501 11.03 5.74 -30.13
N GLY A 502 11.02 5.49 -28.82
CA GLY A 502 10.17 4.49 -28.17
C GLY A 502 10.73 3.06 -28.17
N ALA A 503 11.84 2.79 -28.87
CA ALA A 503 12.50 1.49 -28.80
C ALA A 503 12.93 1.14 -27.37
N ARG A 504 12.81 -0.14 -27.00
CA ARG A 504 13.14 -0.61 -25.64
C ARG A 504 14.63 -0.58 -25.39
N VAL A 505 14.98 -0.24 -24.15
CA VAL A 505 16.35 -0.24 -23.64
C VAL A 505 16.40 -1.02 -22.34
N ALA A 506 17.42 -1.88 -22.19
CA ALA A 506 17.71 -2.56 -20.93
C ALA A 506 19.18 -2.33 -20.57
N VAL A 507 19.45 -1.95 -19.32
CA VAL A 507 20.84 -1.87 -18.81
C VAL A 507 21.34 -3.29 -18.55
N LEU A 508 22.52 -3.61 -19.05
CA LEU A 508 23.11 -4.94 -18.93
C LEU A 508 23.97 -5.00 -17.66
N ASP A 509 23.36 -5.50 -16.59
CA ASP A 509 23.98 -5.66 -15.27
C ASP A 509 23.52 -6.97 -14.60
N SER A 510 23.89 -7.15 -13.33
CA SER A 510 23.52 -8.33 -12.53
C SER A 510 22.03 -8.39 -12.16
N ALA A 511 21.20 -7.42 -12.56
CA ALA A 511 19.76 -7.45 -12.32
C ALA A 511 19.00 -8.23 -13.40
N LEU A 512 19.64 -8.55 -14.53
CA LEU A 512 19.09 -9.47 -15.53
C LEU A 512 19.28 -10.91 -15.06
N ALA A 513 18.26 -11.74 -15.28
CA ALA A 513 18.33 -13.17 -14.95
C ALA A 513 18.43 -14.02 -16.23
N PRO A 514 19.34 -15.01 -16.29
CA PRO A 514 19.40 -15.95 -17.42
C PRO A 514 18.21 -16.92 -17.38
N LEU A 515 17.64 -17.22 -18.55
CA LEU A 515 16.56 -18.20 -18.68
C LEU A 515 17.14 -19.59 -18.94
N PRO A 516 16.89 -20.59 -18.08
CA PRO A 516 17.52 -21.90 -18.17
C PRO A 516 16.85 -22.80 -19.23
N ILE A 517 16.95 -22.42 -20.50
CA ILE A 517 16.48 -23.24 -21.62
C ILE A 517 17.56 -24.23 -22.09
N ALA A 518 17.13 -25.33 -22.72
CA ALA A 518 18.02 -26.28 -23.39
C ALA A 518 18.34 -25.83 -24.82
N GLU A 519 19.48 -26.25 -25.38
CA GLU A 519 19.79 -25.99 -26.80
C GLU A 519 18.74 -26.59 -27.74
N ALA A 520 18.10 -27.70 -27.35
CA ALA A 520 17.02 -28.33 -28.13
C ALA A 520 15.73 -27.50 -28.19
N ASP A 521 15.57 -26.49 -27.31
CA ASP A 521 14.40 -25.61 -27.31
C ASP A 521 14.57 -24.40 -28.25
N LEU A 522 15.75 -24.22 -28.85
CA LEU A 522 16.03 -23.10 -29.75
C LEU A 522 15.19 -23.19 -31.02
N GLY A 523 14.67 -22.05 -31.47
CA GLY A 523 13.79 -21.94 -32.64
C GLY A 523 12.34 -22.36 -32.40
N LEU A 524 12.00 -22.89 -31.22
CA LEU A 524 10.62 -23.25 -30.88
C LEU A 524 9.87 -22.06 -30.27
N PRO A 525 8.66 -21.73 -30.75
CA PRO A 525 7.84 -20.70 -30.14
C PRO A 525 7.26 -21.19 -28.82
N TRP A 526 7.39 -20.38 -27.77
CA TRP A 526 6.84 -20.67 -26.44
C TRP A 526 5.92 -19.53 -25.97
N ASN A 527 4.91 -19.89 -25.19
CA ASN A 527 4.10 -18.94 -24.42
C ASN A 527 4.74 -18.76 -23.04
N TRP A 528 4.97 -17.53 -22.63
CA TRP A 528 5.62 -17.17 -21.38
C TRP A 528 4.63 -16.45 -20.47
N ARG A 529 4.74 -16.69 -19.16
CA ARG A 529 4.04 -15.92 -18.13
C ARG A 529 5.02 -15.53 -17.04
N ILE A 530 5.12 -14.23 -16.77
CA ILE A 530 6.09 -13.68 -15.83
C ILE A 530 5.36 -12.75 -14.85
N GLY A 531 5.49 -13.00 -13.55
CA GLY A 531 4.74 -12.29 -12.52
C GLY A 531 5.19 -12.63 -11.10
N PRO A 532 4.52 -12.09 -10.06
CA PRO A 532 4.88 -12.29 -8.66
C PRO A 532 4.87 -13.78 -8.26
N ALA A 533 5.98 -14.29 -7.71
CA ALA A 533 6.09 -15.70 -7.31
C ALA A 533 5.08 -16.10 -6.21
N ALA A 534 4.66 -15.14 -5.38
CA ALA A 534 3.65 -15.34 -4.33
C ALA A 534 2.21 -15.48 -4.86
N ARG A 535 1.97 -15.35 -6.17
CA ARG A 535 0.65 -15.44 -6.81
C ARG A 535 0.61 -16.59 -7.81
N SER A 536 -0.58 -17.13 -8.04
CA SER A 536 -0.80 -18.17 -9.07
C SER A 536 -0.46 -17.65 -10.46
N VAL A 537 0.06 -18.51 -11.35
CA VAL A 537 0.33 -18.18 -12.77
C VAL A 537 -0.91 -17.71 -13.55
N SER A 538 -2.11 -18.00 -13.04
CA SER A 538 -3.39 -17.54 -13.59
C SER A 538 -3.84 -16.16 -13.10
N ASP A 539 -3.13 -15.56 -12.13
CA ASP A 539 -3.45 -14.26 -11.56
C ASP A 539 -3.26 -13.12 -12.58
N VAL A 540 -4.04 -12.05 -12.44
CA VAL A 540 -4.00 -10.88 -13.34
C VAL A 540 -2.68 -10.10 -13.28
N SER A 541 -1.87 -10.34 -12.24
CA SER A 541 -0.53 -9.75 -12.07
C SER A 541 0.56 -10.39 -12.95
N TYR A 542 0.25 -11.41 -13.75
CA TYR A 542 1.19 -12.02 -14.69
C TYR A 542 1.12 -11.40 -16.09
N THR A 543 2.29 -11.07 -16.64
CA THR A 543 2.45 -10.62 -18.04
C THR A 543 2.63 -11.83 -18.95
N ALA A 544 1.80 -11.92 -20.00
CA ALA A 544 1.89 -12.95 -21.03
C ALA A 544 2.69 -12.46 -22.24
N LEU A 545 3.63 -13.28 -22.73
CA LEU A 545 4.51 -12.95 -23.85
C LEU A 545 4.66 -14.16 -24.78
N ALA A 546 4.84 -13.90 -26.07
CA ALA A 546 5.31 -14.89 -27.04
C ALA A 546 6.79 -14.60 -27.35
N PHE A 547 7.65 -15.61 -27.22
CA PHE A 547 9.09 -15.45 -27.49
C PHE A 547 9.71 -16.77 -27.93
N THR A 548 10.50 -16.68 -29.00
CA THR A 548 11.22 -17.79 -29.62
C THR A 548 12.72 -17.55 -29.43
N PRO A 549 13.40 -18.30 -28.54
CA PRO A 549 14.84 -18.15 -28.38
C PRO A 549 15.57 -18.65 -29.62
N ALA A 550 16.38 -17.80 -30.25
CA ALA A 550 17.20 -18.12 -31.41
C ALA A 550 18.62 -18.55 -31.03
N GLY A 551 19.07 -18.21 -29.82
CA GLY A 551 20.40 -18.57 -29.31
C GLY A 551 21.48 -17.63 -29.87
N ARG A 552 21.25 -16.32 -29.78
CA ARG A 552 22.10 -15.28 -30.41
C ARG A 552 23.57 -15.39 -30.02
N GLY A 553 23.90 -15.81 -28.80
CA GLY A 553 25.29 -16.00 -28.37
C GLY A 553 26.02 -17.20 -28.99
N LEU A 554 25.34 -18.07 -29.74
CA LEU A 554 25.95 -19.12 -30.55
C LEU A 554 26.23 -18.70 -32.00
N VAL A 555 25.75 -17.52 -32.45
CA VAL A 555 25.91 -17.06 -33.83
C VAL A 555 27.35 -16.56 -34.05
N PRO A 556 28.11 -17.11 -35.01
CA PRO A 556 29.45 -16.62 -35.32
C PRO A 556 29.44 -15.16 -35.78
N PHE A 557 30.45 -14.39 -35.35
CA PHE A 557 30.61 -13.00 -35.76
C PHE A 557 31.04 -12.87 -37.22
N ALA A 558 30.64 -11.77 -37.87
CA ALA A 558 31.02 -11.47 -39.24
C ALA A 558 32.55 -11.29 -39.38
N PRO A 559 33.21 -11.99 -40.32
CA PRO A 559 34.64 -11.78 -40.60
C PRO A 559 34.97 -10.33 -40.97
N VAL A 560 36.23 -9.92 -40.78
CA VAL A 560 36.67 -8.53 -41.02
C VAL A 560 37.91 -8.48 -41.90
N HIS A 561 38.35 -7.25 -42.24
CA HIS A 561 39.56 -6.99 -43.00
C HIS A 561 39.67 -7.78 -44.32
N VAL A 562 38.56 -7.86 -45.06
CA VAL A 562 38.55 -8.47 -46.40
C VAL A 562 39.54 -7.73 -47.30
N ALA A 563 40.52 -8.47 -47.83
CA ALA A 563 41.59 -7.91 -48.64
C ALA A 563 41.07 -7.37 -49.97
N GLN A 564 41.41 -6.11 -50.27
CA GLN A 564 40.98 -5.45 -51.50
C GLN A 564 41.92 -5.79 -52.67
N PRO A 565 41.40 -6.27 -53.82
CA PRO A 565 42.23 -6.70 -54.96
C PRO A 565 43.14 -5.60 -55.52
N TRP A 566 42.67 -4.35 -55.57
CA TRP A 566 43.44 -3.20 -56.09
C TRP A 566 44.73 -2.89 -55.31
N ARG A 567 44.91 -3.42 -54.09
CA ARG A 567 46.12 -3.19 -53.28
C ARG A 567 47.35 -3.94 -53.79
N THR A 568 47.17 -4.88 -54.72
CA THR A 568 48.25 -5.67 -55.30
C THR A 568 48.19 -5.60 -56.82
N ALA A 569 49.33 -5.41 -57.49
CA ALA A 569 49.38 -5.46 -58.96
C ALA A 569 48.91 -6.84 -59.45
N ARG A 570 47.80 -6.88 -60.20
CA ARG A 570 47.15 -8.12 -60.64
C ARG A 570 46.93 -8.10 -62.15
N SER A 571 47.36 -9.16 -62.83
CA SER A 571 46.92 -9.49 -64.20
C SER A 571 45.58 -10.24 -64.15
N PRO A 572 44.69 -10.09 -65.16
CA PRO A 572 43.46 -10.88 -65.23
C PRO A 572 43.73 -12.37 -65.04
N GLY A 573 42.95 -13.04 -64.18
CA GLY A 573 43.22 -14.43 -63.77
C GLY A 573 42.46 -14.85 -62.51
N ASP A 574 43.01 -15.81 -61.77
CA ASP A 574 42.41 -16.30 -60.53
C ASP A 574 42.36 -15.22 -59.44
N LEU A 575 41.28 -15.19 -58.66
CA LEU A 575 41.06 -14.24 -57.57
C LEU A 575 41.15 -14.95 -56.22
N THR A 576 42.18 -14.65 -55.43
CA THR A 576 42.23 -15.09 -54.03
C THR A 576 41.58 -14.04 -53.13
N ILE A 577 40.44 -14.39 -52.55
CA ILE A 577 39.75 -13.58 -51.55
C ILE A 577 40.26 -14.00 -50.18
N ARG A 578 40.69 -13.03 -49.36
CA ARG A 578 41.22 -13.26 -47.99
C ARG A 578 40.50 -12.38 -46.99
N TRP A 579 40.36 -12.85 -45.76
CA TRP A 579 39.74 -12.11 -44.64
C TRP A 579 40.43 -12.47 -43.32
N THR A 580 40.00 -11.84 -42.24
CA THR A 580 40.43 -12.14 -40.87
C THR A 580 39.24 -12.68 -40.08
N ARG A 581 39.46 -13.81 -39.38
CA ARG A 581 38.45 -14.44 -38.50
C ARG A 581 38.18 -13.56 -37.28
N ARG A 582 36.93 -13.51 -36.82
CA ARG A 582 36.57 -13.03 -35.48
C ARG A 582 36.17 -14.21 -34.61
N SER A 583 36.29 -14.07 -33.30
CA SER A 583 35.79 -15.05 -32.34
C SER A 583 34.79 -14.40 -31.40
N ARG A 584 33.76 -15.16 -31.02
CA ARG A 584 32.77 -14.78 -30.00
C ARG A 584 33.17 -15.19 -28.59
N ALA A 585 34.27 -15.95 -28.44
CA ALA A 585 34.79 -16.33 -27.14
C ALA A 585 35.21 -15.08 -26.35
N LEU A 586 34.84 -15.01 -25.07
CA LEU A 586 35.12 -13.84 -24.23
C LEU A 586 36.61 -13.55 -24.06
N VAL A 587 37.43 -14.60 -24.08
CA VAL A 587 38.90 -14.50 -23.98
C VAL A 587 39.56 -14.06 -25.30
N ALA A 588 38.81 -13.89 -26.39
CA ALA A 588 39.37 -13.53 -27.70
C ALA A 588 40.04 -12.14 -27.75
N ASP A 589 39.76 -11.28 -26.77
CA ASP A 589 40.32 -9.94 -26.66
C ASP A 589 41.66 -9.90 -25.86
N ALA A 590 42.16 -11.07 -25.42
CA ALA A 590 43.40 -11.17 -24.64
C ALA A 590 44.66 -11.08 -25.52
N TRP A 591 45.61 -10.22 -25.14
CA TRP A 591 46.85 -9.96 -25.90
C TRP A 591 47.93 -11.05 -25.78
N GLU A 592 47.79 -11.96 -24.82
CA GLU A 592 48.79 -12.98 -24.49
C GLU A 592 48.70 -14.23 -25.37
N GLN A 593 47.66 -14.31 -26.21
CA GLN A 593 47.37 -15.48 -27.04
C GLN A 593 48.25 -15.54 -28.29
N VAL A 594 48.68 -16.75 -28.65
CA VAL A 594 49.41 -17.00 -29.91
C VAL A 594 48.49 -16.88 -31.13
N GLU A 595 47.23 -17.28 -30.99
CA GLU A 595 46.19 -17.20 -32.00
C GLU A 595 44.83 -17.05 -31.31
N VAL A 596 43.89 -16.33 -31.94
CA VAL A 596 42.56 -16.09 -31.38
C VAL A 596 41.82 -17.43 -31.28
N PRO A 597 41.19 -17.80 -30.15
CA PRO A 597 40.52 -19.09 -30.01
C PRO A 597 39.38 -19.27 -31.02
N LEU A 598 39.20 -20.49 -31.51
CA LEU A 598 38.04 -20.88 -32.31
C LEU A 598 36.91 -21.31 -31.36
N ALA A 599 35.76 -20.65 -31.44
CA ALA A 599 34.59 -20.96 -30.62
C ALA A 599 33.68 -22.05 -31.23
N GLU A 600 33.98 -22.49 -32.45
CA GLU A 600 33.24 -23.51 -33.20
C GLU A 600 34.07 -24.80 -33.31
N ASP A 601 33.42 -25.95 -33.52
CA ASP A 601 34.13 -27.25 -33.59
C ASP A 601 35.09 -27.33 -34.78
N LEU A 602 34.77 -26.64 -35.87
CA LEU A 602 35.55 -26.60 -37.12
C LEU A 602 35.54 -25.18 -37.68
N GLU A 603 36.67 -24.75 -38.23
CA GLU A 603 36.74 -23.51 -38.99
C GLU A 603 36.21 -23.74 -40.40
N SER A 604 35.09 -23.10 -40.74
CA SER A 604 34.42 -23.23 -42.04
C SER A 604 33.69 -21.94 -42.41
N TYR A 605 33.71 -21.61 -43.70
CA TYR A 605 33.15 -20.38 -44.24
C TYR A 605 32.33 -20.64 -45.50
N ASP A 606 31.30 -19.82 -45.64
CA ASP A 606 30.46 -19.72 -46.83
C ASP A 606 30.68 -18.35 -47.48
N VAL A 607 31.19 -18.34 -48.71
CA VAL A 607 31.50 -17.14 -49.49
C VAL A 607 30.53 -17.05 -50.67
N GLN A 608 29.59 -16.14 -50.58
CA GLN A 608 28.61 -15.87 -51.63
C GLN A 608 29.10 -14.77 -52.56
N ILE A 609 29.11 -15.05 -53.85
CA ILE A 609 29.34 -14.10 -54.93
C ILE A 609 27.99 -13.57 -55.39
N LEU A 610 27.82 -12.24 -55.37
CA LEU A 610 26.54 -11.58 -55.58
C LEU A 610 26.48 -10.82 -56.90
N ASP A 611 25.33 -10.87 -57.56
CA ASP A 611 24.90 -9.98 -58.64
C ASP A 611 23.66 -9.22 -58.17
N GLY A 612 23.87 -7.98 -57.71
CA GLY A 612 22.86 -7.27 -56.94
C GLY A 612 22.45 -8.05 -55.68
N ALA A 613 21.19 -8.46 -55.60
CA ALA A 613 20.65 -9.26 -54.49
C ALA A 613 20.75 -10.79 -54.73
N VAL A 614 21.08 -11.23 -55.95
CA VAL A 614 21.08 -12.64 -56.34
C VAL A 614 22.43 -13.28 -56.04
N VAL A 615 22.42 -14.44 -55.39
CA VAL A 615 23.64 -15.25 -55.21
C VAL A 615 23.94 -15.99 -56.51
N LYS A 616 24.99 -15.56 -57.22
CA LYS A 616 25.48 -16.20 -58.45
C LYS A 616 26.20 -17.51 -58.14
N ARG A 617 27.01 -17.51 -57.09
CA ARG A 617 27.84 -18.65 -56.70
C ARG A 617 28.06 -18.65 -55.19
N THR A 618 28.16 -19.85 -54.64
CA THR A 618 28.55 -20.08 -53.25
C THR A 618 29.82 -20.94 -53.25
N LEU A 619 30.85 -20.47 -52.56
CA LEU A 619 32.12 -21.17 -52.39
C LEU A 619 32.31 -21.49 -50.91
N THR A 620 32.85 -22.66 -50.59
CA THR A 620 33.15 -23.07 -49.21
C THR A 620 34.64 -23.04 -48.96
N SER A 621 35.06 -22.62 -47.76
CA SER A 621 36.46 -22.66 -47.35
C SER A 621 36.61 -23.17 -45.91
N SER A 622 37.65 -23.95 -45.64
CA SER A 622 38.06 -24.35 -44.29
C SER A 622 39.18 -23.45 -43.71
N THR A 623 39.51 -22.35 -44.40
CA THR A 623 40.53 -21.39 -43.98
C THR A 623 40.05 -19.96 -44.26
N THR A 624 40.80 -18.95 -43.82
CA THR A 624 40.50 -17.52 -44.04
C THR A 624 40.75 -17.02 -45.47
N SER A 625 40.75 -17.93 -46.47
CA SER A 625 40.93 -17.60 -47.87
C SER A 625 40.15 -18.52 -48.80
N ILE A 626 39.73 -18.02 -49.97
CA ILE A 626 39.14 -18.85 -51.02
C ILE A 626 39.63 -18.39 -52.41
N LEU A 627 39.76 -19.36 -53.33
CA LEU A 627 40.11 -19.11 -54.72
C LEU A 627 38.84 -19.07 -55.58
N TYR A 628 38.59 -17.93 -56.23
CA TYR A 628 37.59 -17.78 -57.26
C TYR A 628 38.28 -17.78 -58.63
N THR A 629 38.28 -18.94 -59.29
CA THR A 629 39.15 -19.18 -60.46
C THR A 629 38.70 -18.38 -61.68
N ALA A 630 39.60 -18.14 -62.62
CA ALA A 630 39.31 -17.45 -63.88
C ALA A 630 38.21 -18.18 -64.68
N ALA A 631 38.18 -19.52 -64.60
CA ALA A 631 37.13 -20.32 -65.22
C ALA A 631 35.76 -20.09 -64.58
N GLN A 632 35.70 -20.00 -63.23
CA GLN A 632 34.47 -19.69 -62.51
C GLN A 632 34.00 -18.25 -62.79
N GLN A 633 34.92 -17.28 -62.82
CA GLN A 633 34.62 -15.91 -63.21
C GLN A 633 34.04 -15.84 -64.63
N THR A 634 34.67 -16.53 -65.59
CA THR A 634 34.19 -16.59 -66.98
C THR A 634 32.82 -17.26 -67.09
N ALA A 635 32.55 -18.30 -66.30
CA ALA A 635 31.22 -18.93 -66.27
C ALA A 635 30.14 -18.00 -65.70
N ASP A 636 30.47 -17.20 -64.69
CA ASP A 636 29.49 -16.36 -63.99
C ASP A 636 29.27 -14.99 -64.68
N TRP A 637 30.31 -14.47 -65.35
CA TRP A 637 30.40 -13.09 -65.85
C TRP A 637 30.88 -12.96 -67.31
N GLY A 638 31.25 -14.06 -67.98
CA GLY A 638 31.72 -14.07 -69.38
C GLY A 638 33.21 -13.75 -69.57
N ALA A 639 33.89 -13.16 -68.59
CA ALA A 639 35.33 -12.95 -68.56
C ALA A 639 35.85 -12.77 -67.12
N PRO A 640 37.16 -12.93 -66.86
CA PRO A 640 37.76 -12.56 -65.58
C PRO A 640 37.63 -11.06 -65.30
N PHE A 641 37.54 -10.70 -64.01
CA PHE A 641 37.46 -9.30 -63.59
C PHE A 641 38.73 -8.51 -63.95
N SER A 642 38.54 -7.27 -64.38
CA SER A 642 39.56 -6.33 -64.87
C SER A 642 39.46 -4.97 -64.13
N PRO A 643 40.51 -4.13 -64.20
CA PRO A 643 40.53 -2.85 -63.50
C PRO A 643 39.32 -1.97 -63.81
N GLY A 644 38.71 -1.38 -62.78
CA GLY A 644 37.50 -0.56 -62.85
C GLY A 644 36.18 -1.32 -62.63
N GLN A 645 36.22 -2.65 -62.44
CA GLN A 645 35.05 -3.45 -62.11
C GLN A 645 34.90 -3.66 -60.59
N THR A 646 33.71 -4.08 -60.17
CA THR A 646 33.39 -4.36 -58.77
C THR A 646 32.73 -5.71 -58.59
N LEU A 647 32.97 -6.36 -57.44
CA LEU A 647 32.33 -7.62 -57.09
C LEU A 647 31.78 -7.55 -55.67
N ALA A 648 30.46 -7.67 -55.52
CA ALA A 648 29.83 -7.78 -54.22
C ALA A 648 29.96 -9.21 -53.69
N ILE A 649 30.39 -9.36 -52.44
CA ILE A 649 30.51 -10.65 -51.77
C ILE A 649 29.91 -10.61 -50.36
N ARG A 650 29.46 -11.77 -49.89
CA ARG A 650 29.13 -12.02 -48.48
C ARG A 650 29.97 -13.18 -47.95
N ILE A 651 30.56 -12.99 -46.79
CA ILE A 651 31.35 -14.03 -46.12
C ILE A 651 30.69 -14.30 -44.77
N CYS A 652 30.30 -15.54 -44.53
CA CYS A 652 29.76 -16.00 -43.25
C CYS A 652 30.68 -17.10 -42.70
N GLN A 653 31.08 -17.00 -41.43
CA GLN A 653 31.59 -18.17 -40.72
C GLN A 653 30.42 -19.10 -40.39
N LEU A 654 30.64 -20.40 -40.50
CA LEU A 654 29.63 -21.41 -40.22
C LEU A 654 29.76 -21.93 -38.79
N SER A 655 28.63 -22.10 -38.12
CA SER A 655 28.47 -22.92 -36.93
C SER A 655 27.80 -24.24 -37.32
N ASN A 656 28.30 -25.35 -36.81
CA ASN A 656 27.64 -26.65 -36.98
C ASN A 656 26.25 -26.70 -36.32
N ARG A 657 26.00 -25.80 -35.35
CA ARG A 657 24.75 -25.76 -34.58
C ARG A 657 23.67 -24.91 -35.24
N LEU A 658 24.03 -23.70 -35.68
CA LEU A 658 23.08 -22.70 -36.20
C LEU A 658 23.24 -22.39 -37.70
N GLY A 659 24.23 -22.96 -38.38
CA GLY A 659 24.50 -22.67 -39.79
C GLY A 659 25.26 -21.36 -39.98
N ARG A 660 24.81 -20.48 -40.87
CA ARG A 660 25.53 -19.23 -41.20
C ARG A 660 25.48 -18.23 -40.04
N GLY A 661 26.66 -17.72 -39.67
CA GLY A 661 26.80 -16.55 -38.80
C GLY A 661 26.49 -15.23 -39.51
N ASP A 662 26.78 -14.12 -38.83
CA ASP A 662 26.56 -12.79 -39.39
C ASP A 662 27.40 -12.55 -40.66
N PRO A 663 26.83 -11.94 -41.71
CA PRO A 663 27.53 -11.76 -42.97
C PRO A 663 28.45 -10.54 -42.98
N ALA A 664 29.71 -10.74 -43.36
CA ALA A 664 30.56 -9.66 -43.81
C ALA A 664 30.20 -9.31 -45.26
N THR A 665 29.50 -8.19 -45.48
CA THR A 665 29.12 -7.73 -46.83
C THR A 665 30.15 -6.71 -47.32
N VAL A 666 30.87 -7.04 -48.40
CA VAL A 666 31.95 -6.19 -48.94
C VAL A 666 31.85 -6.14 -50.46
N THR A 667 32.10 -4.96 -51.02
CA THR A 667 32.34 -4.79 -52.47
C THR A 667 33.84 -4.74 -52.72
N LEU A 668 34.35 -5.74 -53.43
CA LEU A 668 35.73 -5.74 -53.92
C LEU A 668 35.84 -4.82 -55.13
N GLN A 669 36.90 -4.03 -55.17
CA GLN A 669 37.22 -3.13 -56.28
C GLN A 669 38.49 -3.63 -56.98
N PHE A 670 38.48 -3.63 -58.32
CA PHE A 670 39.57 -4.14 -59.15
C PHE A 670 40.34 -3.03 -59.86
#